data_AF-A0A2V7Z0P1-F1
#
_entry.id   AF-A0A2V7Z0P1-F1
#
_cell.length_a   1.000
_cell.length_b   1.000
_cell.length_c   1.000
_cell.angle_alpha   90.00
_cell.angle_beta   90.00
_cell.angle_gamma   90.00
#
_symmetry.space_group_name_H-M   'P 1'
#
loop_
_entity.id
_entity.type
_entity.pdbx_description
1 polymer ?
#
loop_
_entity_poly.entity_id
_entity_poly.type
_entity_poly.pdbx_seq_one_letter_code
_entity_poly.pdbx_strand_id
1 'polypeptide(L)'
;MDLGRCRPGVRASDRTRARSKAGHSLRRRLREQHGLEDRPRGSEEELTGPRTLEQIEETPEAAPVSRQALLAAGILLALLTLTTRFWSLGDRPFHHDESIHAHQSYTLMKDGNWRYDPAYHGPFLYYANALVYRVLGASNATARLLPAIFGLFLIAAAIPLARWIGPGAAAAYAALVLISPHLTYFSRFIREDVYSLVFTLGTILAFQTFLETDRARWLTLAAVSFALAGVTKENAYMTGVLFVAYGAWALVERVALAKGRKGALVQAVRSTASWVRARILPLATAALVFLAIWALMYTAFGKYPKDWLAIPKAIKYWMGQHSIARIPGPWYYYVPQLLYYETAIVFAACFSFRRTRHGSPFQRFVLFWAVGSLLLYAWAREKVPWLTVHALLPITILAAVGVASLWRDRREKRPRMALAVFFVLALVNASGMLLACFRYGAHDLEREPKHAEILAYVQTTRDLTRALEQVEIARGKVAPGEPVVTVAGEASWPLTWYFRDTPTKWVTRIDDATTPILVSDWDPQGGLEKQLAAQYTAKRVPIRAWWFAEKYKPDPNGPARPTLTDLLRWWLFHEIWSPIGSQDSTFFVRKDLASSGPLTPLNVPLQNTSARDYAGGSAAVVPAARAFGEPGSGNGQFNEPRGLASDSRGNLYVADTKNGRIQMFDPNGQFVRAMGSPGSVDGQLKEPCGVAVDADGTVIVADTWNHRVARFKADGSWLGVLVDDVRGFFGPRAVLLSHGFLYVADTGNKRVVRFDKDGKRVSDWGTPGSGPGQFVEPVGLAADATGNVYVADTGNHRIQVFDFEGKFLREFPVFGWKDFYTEPYIAIGPTGSIFATDSTEGRVNEYDTAGTLHHSWRPDGVFKRPTGVTVDPLGRVAVSDRETHRLYYWNLADVLR
;
A
#
# COMPACT_ATOMS: atom_id res chain seq x y z
N MET A 1 -45.43 44.52 70.91
CA MET A 1 -45.31 44.15 69.49
C MET A 1 -45.05 42.65 69.46
N ASP A 2 -46.06 41.89 69.90
CA ASP A 2 -47.07 41.17 69.08
C ASP A 2 -46.58 39.76 68.72
N LEU A 3 -46.89 38.78 69.59
CA LEU A 3 -47.91 37.71 69.43
C LEU A 3 -47.40 36.59 68.50
N GLY A 4 -47.30 35.30 68.85
CA GLY A 4 -47.68 34.55 70.05
C GLY A 4 -47.42 33.03 69.84
N ARG A 5 -47.04 32.37 70.94
CA ARG A 5 -47.43 31.03 71.42
C ARG A 5 -47.36 29.74 70.55
N CYS A 6 -46.79 28.72 71.22
CA CYS A 6 -47.19 27.30 71.32
C CYS A 6 -46.39 26.19 70.60
N ARG A 7 -45.64 25.44 71.42
CA ARG A 7 -45.28 23.99 71.36
C ARG A 7 -46.56 23.10 71.51
N PRO A 8 -46.58 21.75 71.31
CA PRO A 8 -45.58 20.71 71.71
C PRO A 8 -45.34 19.56 70.67
N GLY A 9 -44.30 18.72 70.75
CA GLY A 9 -44.12 17.52 71.62
C GLY A 9 -44.97 16.33 71.11
N VAL A 10 -44.44 15.14 70.78
CA VAL A 10 -44.11 14.02 71.72
C VAL A 10 -43.38 12.86 70.98
N ARG A 11 -42.63 12.08 71.78
CA ARG A 11 -41.68 10.97 71.56
C ARG A 11 -42.28 9.60 71.15
N ALA A 12 -41.37 8.71 70.67
CA ALA A 12 -41.13 7.29 71.02
C ALA A 12 -40.70 6.50 69.74
N SER A 13 -39.78 5.53 69.69
CA SER A 13 -39.01 4.74 70.65
C SER A 13 -37.83 4.04 69.94
N ASP A 14 -36.86 3.58 70.73
CA ASP A 14 -35.77 2.65 70.43
C ASP A 14 -36.03 1.55 69.39
N ARG A 15 -34.99 1.25 68.58
CA ARG A 15 -34.49 -0.12 68.31
C ARG A 15 -33.15 -0.11 67.55
N THR A 16 -32.08 -0.33 68.32
CA THR A 16 -30.95 -1.27 68.09
C THR A 16 -30.35 -1.46 66.69
N ARG A 17 -29.03 -1.20 66.62
CA ARG A 17 -27.95 -2.08 66.12
C ARG A 17 -28.40 -3.33 65.34
N ALA A 18 -28.02 -3.41 64.07
CA ALA A 18 -27.32 -4.55 63.43
C ALA A 18 -27.57 -4.56 61.92
N ARG A 19 -26.55 -4.26 61.09
CA ARG A 19 -26.46 -4.72 59.69
C ARG A 19 -25.08 -4.43 59.09
N SER A 20 -24.11 -5.28 59.42
CA SER A 20 -22.93 -5.52 58.56
C SER A 20 -22.32 -6.90 58.82
N LYS A 21 -23.12 -7.97 58.74
CA LYS A 21 -22.63 -9.36 58.69
C LYS A 21 -23.69 -10.24 57.99
N ALA A 22 -23.73 -10.15 56.66
CA ALA A 22 -24.49 -11.07 55.81
C ALA A 22 -23.64 -11.35 54.56
N GLY A 23 -22.73 -12.31 54.67
CA GLY A 23 -21.84 -12.72 53.58
C GLY A 23 -20.98 -13.95 53.87
N HIS A 24 -21.19 -14.64 55.01
CA HIS A 24 -20.33 -15.75 55.45
C HIS A 24 -21.08 -16.98 56.00
N SER A 25 -22.35 -17.18 55.66
CA SER A 25 -23.10 -18.38 56.09
C SER A 25 -23.72 -19.22 54.97
N LEU A 26 -23.42 -18.98 53.70
CA LEU A 26 -23.97 -19.77 52.58
C LEU A 26 -22.97 -20.74 51.91
N ARG A 27 -21.77 -20.93 52.47
CA ARG A 27 -20.77 -21.89 51.95
C ARG A 27 -20.54 -23.12 52.83
N ARG A 28 -21.27 -23.26 53.94
CA ARG A 28 -21.10 -24.36 54.90
C ARG A 28 -22.28 -25.35 54.97
N ARG A 29 -23.21 -25.32 54.00
CA ARG A 29 -24.38 -26.23 53.92
C ARG A 29 -24.50 -26.99 52.59
N LEU A 30 -23.40 -27.22 51.89
CA LEU A 30 -23.39 -28.00 50.62
C LEU A 30 -22.23 -29.00 50.55
N ARG A 31 -21.74 -29.48 51.70
CA ARG A 31 -20.62 -30.44 51.77
C ARG A 31 -20.83 -31.62 52.72
N GLU A 32 -22.08 -31.91 53.04
CA GLU A 32 -22.48 -33.10 53.80
C GLU A 32 -23.72 -33.70 53.12
N GLN A 33 -23.53 -34.43 52.01
CA GLN A 33 -24.62 -35.30 51.53
C GLN A 33 -24.23 -36.48 50.63
N HIS A 34 -22.97 -36.88 50.52
CA HIS A 34 -22.64 -38.17 49.91
C HIS A 34 -21.46 -38.81 50.63
N GLY A 35 -21.77 -39.78 51.49
CA GLY A 35 -20.79 -40.71 52.04
C GLY A 35 -20.50 -41.80 51.01
N LEU A 36 -19.22 -42.17 50.90
CA LEU A 36 -18.77 -43.47 50.42
C LEU A 36 -17.51 -43.86 51.21
N GLU A 37 -17.48 -45.14 51.53
CA GLU A 37 -16.70 -45.84 52.55
C GLU A 37 -15.23 -46.13 52.19
N ASP A 38 -14.58 -46.71 53.20
CA ASP A 38 -13.16 -46.98 53.49
C ASP A 38 -12.44 -48.09 52.68
N ARG A 39 -11.08 -48.02 52.76
CA ARG A 39 -10.00 -49.06 52.65
C ARG A 39 -9.18 -49.19 51.33
N PRO A 40 -7.91 -49.70 51.38
CA PRO A 40 -6.76 -49.30 52.23
C PRO A 40 -5.36 -49.24 51.51
N ARG A 41 -4.40 -48.57 52.16
CA ARG A 41 -2.90 -48.67 52.17
C ARG A 41 -2.06 -48.79 50.86
N GLY A 42 -1.04 -47.93 50.76
CA GLY A 42 0.25 -48.24 50.11
C GLY A 42 1.20 -47.04 49.86
N SER A 43 2.35 -47.02 50.58
CA SER A 43 3.66 -46.35 50.33
C SER A 43 3.71 -44.83 50.05
N GLU A 44 4.13 -43.99 51.01
CA GLU A 44 5.54 -43.54 51.27
C GLU A 44 6.04 -42.47 50.28
N GLU A 45 6.11 -41.21 50.74
CA GLU A 45 7.38 -40.47 50.95
C GLU A 45 7.14 -38.97 51.27
N GLU A 46 7.92 -38.53 52.27
CA GLU A 46 8.11 -37.22 52.89
C GLU A 46 7.70 -35.93 52.15
N LEU A 47 6.87 -35.11 52.81
CA LEU A 47 6.89 -33.65 52.68
C LEU A 47 6.91 -33.01 54.07
N THR A 48 8.03 -32.34 54.35
CA THR A 48 8.26 -31.51 55.53
C THR A 48 7.16 -30.43 55.66
N GLY A 49 6.62 -30.31 56.87
CA GLY A 49 5.38 -29.60 57.17
C GLY A 49 5.40 -28.07 56.97
N PRO A 50 4.21 -27.43 56.95
CA PRO A 50 4.09 -25.99 56.74
C PRO A 50 4.56 -25.20 57.97
N ARG A 51 5.48 -24.25 57.74
CA ARG A 51 5.83 -23.21 58.72
C ARG A 51 4.60 -22.38 59.07
N THR A 52 4.43 -22.14 60.37
CA THR A 52 3.35 -21.36 61.00
C THR A 52 3.37 -19.89 60.58
N LEU A 53 2.18 -19.31 60.50
CA LEU A 53 1.82 -17.98 59.98
C LEU A 53 2.24 -16.77 60.84
N GLU A 54 3.29 -16.87 61.66
CA GLU A 54 3.64 -15.82 62.64
C GLU A 54 5.03 -15.18 62.49
N GLN A 55 5.67 -15.32 61.33
CA GLN A 55 6.86 -14.53 60.98
C GLN A 55 6.74 -14.00 59.55
N ILE A 56 5.82 -13.06 59.34
CA ILE A 56 5.90 -12.11 58.21
C ILE A 56 6.48 -10.83 58.81
N GLU A 57 7.80 -10.68 58.71
CA GLU A 57 8.45 -9.38 58.91
C GLU A 57 7.72 -8.35 58.03
N GLU A 58 7.20 -7.31 58.65
CA GLU A 58 6.72 -6.10 57.97
C GLU A 58 7.90 -5.49 57.21
N THR A 59 8.07 -5.89 55.95
CA THR A 59 9.04 -5.24 55.06
C THR A 59 8.65 -3.77 54.89
N PRO A 60 9.60 -2.82 54.97
CA PRO A 60 9.29 -1.40 54.85
C PRO A 60 8.57 -1.13 53.51
N GLU A 61 7.42 -0.47 53.57
CA GLU A 61 6.84 0.18 52.40
C GLU A 61 7.88 1.16 51.85
N ALA A 62 8.16 1.07 50.55
CA ALA A 62 9.06 2.03 49.91
C ALA A 62 8.50 3.43 50.11
N ALA A 63 9.31 4.36 50.61
CA ALA A 63 8.89 5.73 50.86
C ALA A 63 8.13 6.30 49.65
N PRO A 64 6.98 6.97 49.86
CA PRO A 64 6.20 7.53 48.76
C PRO A 64 7.04 8.52 47.95
N VAL A 65 7.04 8.37 46.63
CA VAL A 65 7.73 9.28 45.71
C VAL A 65 7.23 10.70 45.98
N SER A 66 8.15 11.64 46.23
CA SER A 66 7.78 13.00 46.60
C SER A 66 6.99 13.68 45.48
N ARG A 67 6.06 14.57 45.85
CA ARG A 67 5.29 15.37 44.87
C ARG A 67 6.20 16.18 43.95
N GLN A 68 7.36 16.63 44.45
CA GLN A 68 8.39 17.31 43.67
C GLN A 68 9.02 16.39 42.62
N ALA A 69 9.32 15.13 42.96
CA ALA A 69 9.86 14.17 42.01
C ALA A 69 8.84 13.82 40.90
N LEU A 70 7.56 13.68 41.24
CA LEU A 70 6.49 13.48 40.23
C LEU A 70 6.33 14.69 39.31
N LEU A 71 6.40 15.90 39.85
CA LEU A 71 6.35 17.13 39.06
C LEU A 71 7.55 17.24 38.12
N ALA A 72 8.76 17.00 38.63
CA ALA A 72 9.99 17.01 37.83
C ALA A 72 9.93 15.97 36.69
N ALA A 73 9.45 14.75 36.97
CA ALA A 73 9.27 13.72 35.95
C ALA A 73 8.24 14.13 34.89
N GLY A 74 7.13 14.77 35.29
CA GLY A 74 6.13 15.30 34.37
C GLY A 74 6.67 16.42 33.47
N ILE A 75 7.45 17.34 34.03
CA ILE A 75 8.11 18.42 33.28
C ILE A 75 9.12 17.83 32.28
N LEU A 76 9.95 16.88 32.72
CA LEU A 76 10.91 16.19 31.85
C LEU A 76 10.20 15.49 30.69
N LEU A 77 9.11 14.78 30.95
CA LEU A 77 8.32 14.12 29.92
C LEU A 77 7.75 15.14 28.91
N ALA A 78 7.25 16.27 29.39
CA ALA A 78 6.75 17.34 28.52
C ALA A 78 7.86 17.95 27.64
N LEU A 79 9.04 18.22 28.21
CA LEU A 79 10.19 18.74 27.48
C LEU A 79 10.69 17.76 26.41
N LEU A 80 10.83 16.47 26.76
CA LEU A 80 11.21 15.42 25.81
C LEU A 80 10.15 15.27 24.71
N THR A 81 8.88 15.37 25.05
CA THR A 81 7.78 15.30 24.09
C THR A 81 7.84 16.48 23.10
N LEU A 82 7.99 17.71 23.59
CA LEU A 82 8.13 18.89 22.72
C LEU A 82 9.38 18.78 21.83
N THR A 83 10.51 18.38 22.41
CA THR A 83 11.78 18.24 21.68
C THR A 83 11.64 17.19 20.57
N THR A 84 11.17 15.98 20.91
CA THR A 84 11.05 14.88 19.95
C THR A 84 10.05 15.18 18.83
N ARG A 85 9.01 15.99 19.06
CA ARG A 85 7.99 16.31 18.04
C ARG A 85 8.32 17.52 17.17
N PHE A 86 9.00 18.54 17.69
CA PHE A 86 9.21 19.80 16.96
C PHE A 86 10.64 20.09 16.55
N TRP A 87 11.65 19.49 17.20
CA TRP A 87 13.05 19.70 16.80
C TRP A 87 13.28 19.23 15.36
N SER A 88 13.98 20.02 14.53
CA SER A 88 14.44 19.60 13.17
C SER A 88 13.29 19.15 12.25
N LEU A 89 12.09 19.70 12.41
CA LEU A 89 10.87 19.22 11.72
C LEU A 89 10.92 19.45 10.19
N GLY A 90 11.63 20.48 9.73
CA GLY A 90 11.75 20.84 8.31
C GLY A 90 12.95 20.21 7.58
N ASP A 91 13.91 19.66 8.30
CA ASP A 91 15.25 19.35 7.77
C ASP A 91 15.26 18.15 6.81
N ARG A 92 14.30 17.24 6.97
CA ARG A 92 14.18 16.05 6.14
C ARG A 92 13.48 16.36 4.81
N PRO A 93 14.05 15.95 3.65
CA PRO A 93 13.33 15.98 2.39
C PRO A 93 11.97 15.27 2.49
N PHE A 94 10.97 15.80 1.80
CA PHE A 94 9.67 15.18 1.71
C PHE A 94 9.75 13.85 0.98
N HIS A 95 9.18 12.82 1.60
CA HIS A 95 8.76 11.63 0.89
C HIS A 95 7.77 12.01 -0.25
N HIS A 96 7.65 11.17 -1.28
CA HIS A 96 6.75 11.45 -2.41
C HIS A 96 5.29 11.73 -1.97
N ASP A 97 4.75 10.90 -1.07
CA ASP A 97 3.43 11.18 -0.46
C ASP A 97 3.38 12.46 0.37
N GLU A 98 4.44 12.83 1.10
CA GLU A 98 4.47 14.10 1.83
C GLU A 98 4.38 15.28 0.85
N SER A 99 5.09 15.18 -0.28
CA SER A 99 5.03 16.16 -1.35
C SER A 99 3.63 16.28 -1.94
N ILE A 100 2.94 15.16 -2.17
CA ILE A 100 1.55 15.16 -2.68
C ILE A 100 0.64 15.89 -1.70
N HIS A 101 0.64 15.47 -0.44
CA HIS A 101 -0.23 16.04 0.58
C HIS A 101 0.04 17.53 0.80
N ALA A 102 1.32 17.90 0.91
CA ALA A 102 1.72 19.28 1.12
C ALA A 102 1.40 20.17 -0.08
N HIS A 103 1.66 19.71 -1.30
CA HIS A 103 1.36 20.48 -2.52
C HIS A 103 -0.15 20.67 -2.69
N GLN A 104 -0.96 19.63 -2.50
CA GLN A 104 -2.42 19.76 -2.59
C GLN A 104 -2.98 20.72 -1.52
N SER A 105 -2.48 20.70 -0.28
CA SER A 105 -2.83 21.70 0.74
C SER A 105 -2.44 23.11 0.32
N TYR A 106 -1.29 23.29 -0.34
CA TYR A 106 -0.82 24.58 -0.82
C TYR A 106 -1.70 25.12 -1.95
N THR A 107 -2.03 24.29 -2.95
CA THR A 107 -2.93 24.66 -4.05
C THR A 107 -4.33 24.99 -3.55
N LEU A 108 -4.84 24.25 -2.56
CA LEU A 108 -6.10 24.57 -1.90
C LEU A 108 -6.03 25.95 -1.20
N MET A 109 -4.94 26.25 -0.50
CA MET A 109 -4.74 27.53 0.18
C MET A 109 -4.65 28.70 -0.81
N LYS A 110 -3.97 28.50 -1.95
CA LYS A 110 -3.72 29.54 -2.96
C LYS A 110 -4.93 29.79 -3.86
N ASP A 111 -5.53 28.72 -4.39
CA ASP A 111 -6.50 28.80 -5.48
C ASP A 111 -7.92 28.38 -5.07
N GLY A 112 -8.12 27.89 -3.84
CA GLY A 112 -9.41 27.37 -3.37
C GLY A 112 -9.88 26.12 -4.12
N ASN A 113 -8.96 25.45 -4.84
CA ASN A 113 -9.25 24.31 -5.70
C ASN A 113 -8.79 23.01 -5.03
N TRP A 114 -9.77 22.20 -4.60
CA TRP A 114 -9.57 20.83 -4.16
C TRP A 114 -10.80 20.02 -4.48
N ARG A 115 -10.61 18.77 -4.92
CA ARG A 115 -11.70 17.83 -5.19
C ARG A 115 -11.33 16.46 -4.68
N TYR A 116 -12.31 15.76 -4.10
CA TYR A 116 -12.08 14.46 -3.49
C TYR A 116 -11.70 13.39 -4.52
N ASP A 117 -10.53 12.77 -4.29
CA ASP A 117 -10.04 11.59 -4.98
C ASP A 117 -9.64 10.53 -3.93
N PRO A 118 -10.25 9.33 -3.94
CA PRO A 118 -9.87 8.24 -3.05
C PRO A 118 -8.39 7.85 -3.10
N ALA A 119 -7.70 8.13 -4.21
CA ALA A 119 -6.26 7.89 -4.31
C ALA A 119 -5.44 8.71 -3.30
N TYR A 120 -5.97 9.86 -2.86
CA TYR A 120 -5.32 10.79 -1.95
C TYR A 120 -6.01 10.88 -0.58
N HIS A 121 -6.90 9.94 -0.24
CA HIS A 121 -7.60 9.88 1.05
C HIS A 121 -8.52 11.09 1.33
N GLY A 122 -8.87 11.27 2.61
CA GLY A 122 -9.93 12.16 3.05
C GLY A 122 -9.52 13.66 3.10
N PRO A 123 -10.51 14.56 3.10
CA PRO A 123 -10.31 16.02 3.07
C PRO A 123 -9.59 16.64 4.27
N PHE A 124 -9.60 16.02 5.45
CA PHE A 124 -9.22 16.69 6.71
C PHE A 124 -7.82 17.32 6.67
N LEU A 125 -6.82 16.54 6.28
CA LEU A 125 -5.43 16.99 6.21
C LEU A 125 -5.31 18.23 5.32
N TYR A 126 -5.96 18.21 4.16
CA TYR A 126 -5.85 19.27 3.16
C TYR A 126 -6.34 20.61 3.70
N TYR A 127 -7.55 20.65 4.27
CA TYR A 127 -8.10 21.88 4.84
C TYR A 127 -7.33 22.36 6.06
N ALA A 128 -7.00 21.45 6.97
CA ALA A 128 -6.33 21.82 8.21
C ALA A 128 -4.93 22.38 7.94
N ASN A 129 -4.19 21.78 7.00
CA ASN A 129 -2.86 22.23 6.65
C ASN A 129 -2.86 23.46 5.73
N ALA A 130 -3.87 23.62 4.86
CA ALA A 130 -4.09 24.87 4.12
C ALA A 130 -4.25 26.07 5.07
N LEU A 131 -4.98 25.90 6.18
CA LEU A 131 -5.09 26.93 7.21
C LEU A 131 -3.74 27.24 7.88
N VAL A 132 -2.94 26.22 8.18
CA VAL A 132 -1.58 26.41 8.72
C VAL A 132 -0.73 27.24 7.76
N TYR A 133 -0.75 26.92 6.47
CA TYR A 133 0.00 27.67 5.47
C TYR A 133 -0.49 29.12 5.33
N ARG A 134 -1.80 29.35 5.45
CA ARG A 134 -2.37 30.71 5.40
C ARG A 134 -1.87 31.60 6.54
N VAL A 135 -1.61 31.04 7.71
CA VAL A 135 -1.21 31.76 8.93
C VAL A 135 0.31 31.84 9.08
N LEU A 136 1.03 30.75 8.82
CA LEU A 136 2.46 30.61 9.11
C LEU A 136 3.37 30.54 7.87
N GLY A 137 2.78 30.54 6.67
CA GLY A 137 3.49 30.32 5.41
C GLY A 137 3.75 28.83 5.12
N ALA A 138 3.96 28.52 3.84
CA ALA A 138 4.22 27.16 3.37
C ALA A 138 5.72 26.83 3.38
N SER A 139 6.10 25.82 4.18
CA SER A 139 7.46 25.32 4.32
C SER A 139 7.45 23.85 4.73
N ASN A 140 8.60 23.17 4.64
CA ASN A 140 8.71 21.79 5.11
C ASN A 140 8.32 21.63 6.59
N ALA A 141 8.71 22.60 7.42
CA ALA A 141 8.43 22.60 8.84
C ALA A 141 6.94 22.83 9.13
N THR A 142 6.31 23.81 8.47
CA THR A 142 4.89 24.12 8.69
C THR A 142 3.97 23.01 8.18
N ALA A 143 4.34 22.31 7.11
CA ALA A 143 3.59 21.15 6.60
C ALA A 143 3.49 20.01 7.64
N ARG A 144 4.56 19.80 8.40
CA ARG A 144 4.67 18.75 9.43
C ARG A 144 4.27 19.22 10.83
N LEU A 145 3.92 20.50 10.98
CA LEU A 145 3.53 21.09 12.26
C LEU A 145 2.29 20.44 12.85
N LEU A 146 1.25 20.27 12.02
CA LEU A 146 -0.02 19.70 12.47
C LEU A 146 0.10 18.21 12.87
N PRO A 147 0.79 17.34 12.10
CA PRO A 147 1.13 15.99 12.57
C PRO A 147 1.84 15.97 13.92
N ALA A 148 2.79 16.89 14.15
CA ALA A 148 3.56 16.98 15.39
C ALA A 148 2.68 17.34 16.59
N ILE A 149 1.74 18.28 16.41
CA ILE A 149 0.73 18.63 17.42
C ILE A 149 -0.16 17.43 17.74
N PHE A 150 -0.61 16.68 16.72
CA PHE A 150 -1.39 15.47 16.95
C PHE A 150 -0.59 14.36 17.64
N GLY A 151 0.72 14.32 17.44
CA GLY A 151 1.64 13.51 18.24
C GLY A 151 1.59 13.84 19.74
N LEU A 152 1.44 15.12 20.10
CA LEU A 152 1.23 15.54 21.49
C LEU A 152 -0.10 15.01 22.05
N PHE A 153 -1.17 15.10 21.26
CA PHE A 153 -2.49 14.61 21.68
C PHE A 153 -2.48 13.10 21.94
N LEU A 154 -1.70 12.34 21.17
CA LEU A 154 -1.53 10.91 21.41
C LEU A 154 -0.88 10.63 22.78
N ILE A 155 0.15 11.39 23.17
CA ILE A 155 0.78 11.25 24.50
C ILE A 155 -0.17 11.75 25.61
N ALA A 156 -0.84 12.88 25.39
CA ALA A 156 -1.79 13.47 26.34
C ALA A 156 -3.01 12.56 26.61
N ALA A 157 -3.34 11.64 25.69
CA ALA A 157 -4.39 10.65 25.89
C ALA A 157 -4.14 9.72 27.09
N ALA A 158 -2.91 9.66 27.62
CA ALA A 158 -2.60 9.04 28.91
C ALA A 158 -3.52 9.53 30.05
N ILE A 159 -3.84 10.82 30.06
CA ILE A 159 -4.62 11.47 31.13
C ILE A 159 -6.03 10.86 31.23
N PRO A 160 -6.86 10.88 30.17
CA PRO A 160 -8.16 10.21 30.22
C PRO A 160 -8.04 8.68 30.34
N LEU A 161 -7.02 8.06 29.72
CA LEU A 161 -6.81 6.61 29.81
C LEU A 161 -6.62 6.11 31.24
N ALA A 162 -5.99 6.92 32.12
CA ALA A 162 -5.72 6.58 33.52
C ALA A 162 -6.95 6.07 34.27
N ARG A 163 -8.16 6.50 33.87
CA ARG A 163 -9.42 6.07 34.48
C ARG A 163 -9.71 4.58 34.28
N TRP A 164 -9.27 4.00 33.17
CA TRP A 164 -9.58 2.61 32.80
C TRP A 164 -8.41 1.65 32.97
N ILE A 165 -7.17 2.15 32.85
CA ILE A 165 -5.96 1.33 32.98
C ILE A 165 -5.16 1.61 34.26
N GLY A 166 -5.52 2.64 35.02
CA GLY A 166 -4.83 3.09 36.22
C GLY A 166 -3.70 4.09 35.94
N PRO A 167 -3.31 4.91 36.93
CA PRO A 167 -2.33 5.99 36.75
C PRO A 167 -0.93 5.47 36.39
N GLY A 168 -0.48 4.35 36.97
CA GLY A 168 0.82 3.76 36.64
C GLY A 168 0.90 3.27 35.20
N ALA A 169 -0.17 2.65 34.69
CA ALA A 169 -0.24 2.24 33.29
C ALA A 169 -0.37 3.47 32.36
N ALA A 170 -1.11 4.50 32.74
CA ALA A 170 -1.17 5.74 31.95
C ALA A 170 0.21 6.41 31.81
N ALA A 171 1.00 6.48 32.89
CA ALA A 171 2.36 6.99 32.83
C ALA A 171 3.25 6.13 31.91
N ALA A 172 3.13 4.80 32.01
CA ALA A 172 3.83 3.88 31.10
C ALA A 172 3.40 4.06 29.65
N TYR A 173 2.12 4.27 29.36
CA TYR A 173 1.62 4.56 28.02
C TYR A 173 2.26 5.82 27.44
N ALA A 174 2.28 6.93 28.21
CA ALA A 174 2.90 8.17 27.77
C ALA A 174 4.39 7.98 27.43
N ALA A 175 5.13 7.25 28.28
CA ALA A 175 6.53 6.94 28.03
C ALA A 175 6.74 6.05 26.80
N LEU A 176 5.90 5.01 26.60
CA LEU A 176 5.99 4.11 25.45
C LEU A 176 5.67 4.83 24.12
N VAL A 177 4.67 5.71 24.09
CA VAL A 177 4.36 6.53 22.90
C VAL A 177 5.50 7.52 22.60
N LEU A 178 6.13 8.08 23.63
CA LEU A 178 7.27 8.99 23.47
C LEU A 178 8.46 8.29 22.78
N ILE A 179 8.79 7.06 23.19
CA ILE A 179 9.96 6.32 22.68
C ILE A 179 9.66 5.39 21.49
N SER A 180 8.41 5.28 21.04
CA SER A 180 8.06 4.43 19.90
C SER A 180 8.61 5.02 18.60
N PRO A 181 9.45 4.28 17.84
CA PRO A 181 9.90 4.72 16.53
C PRO A 181 8.74 4.98 15.56
N HIS A 182 7.78 4.06 15.44
CA HIS A 182 6.65 4.23 14.50
C HIS A 182 5.78 5.44 14.85
N LEU A 183 5.32 5.54 16.11
CA LEU A 183 4.39 6.60 16.51
C LEU A 183 5.07 7.97 16.49
N THR A 184 6.36 8.05 16.78
CA THR A 184 7.12 9.30 16.70
C THR A 184 7.40 9.68 15.24
N TYR A 185 7.82 8.74 14.41
CA TYR A 185 8.10 8.98 12.99
C TYR A 185 6.85 9.49 12.25
N PHE A 186 5.71 8.80 12.38
CA PHE A 186 4.47 9.17 11.70
C PHE A 186 3.74 10.37 12.32
N SER A 187 4.13 10.80 13.53
CA SER A 187 3.72 12.12 14.05
C SER A 187 4.63 13.26 13.59
N ARG A 188 5.68 12.98 12.81
CA ARG A 188 6.55 13.99 12.17
C ARG A 188 6.47 13.92 10.64
N PHE A 189 5.43 13.27 10.12
CA PHE A 189 5.25 12.96 8.71
C PHE A 189 3.90 13.51 8.25
N ILE A 190 3.84 14.35 7.21
CA ILE A 190 2.56 14.89 6.72
C ILE A 190 1.78 13.82 5.96
N ARG A 191 0.98 13.06 6.71
CA ARG A 191 0.09 12.00 6.23
C ARG A 191 -1.07 11.79 7.20
N GLU A 192 -2.10 11.12 6.71
CA GLU A 192 -3.37 10.87 7.41
C GLU A 192 -3.27 10.05 8.71
N ASP A 193 -2.21 9.28 8.90
CA ASP A 193 -2.16 8.21 9.91
C ASP A 193 -2.27 8.73 11.34
N VAL A 194 -1.51 9.77 11.72
CA VAL A 194 -1.53 10.30 13.10
C VAL A 194 -2.88 10.93 13.45
N TYR A 195 -3.52 11.61 12.50
CA TYR A 195 -4.87 12.16 12.68
C TYR A 195 -5.87 11.04 12.90
N SER A 196 -5.81 10.00 12.06
CA SER A 196 -6.65 8.82 12.17
C SER A 196 -6.50 8.14 13.53
N LEU A 197 -5.27 8.03 14.07
CA LEU A 197 -5.02 7.47 15.41
C LEU A 197 -5.66 8.30 16.53
N VAL A 198 -5.46 9.62 16.53
CA VAL A 198 -6.00 10.51 17.57
C VAL A 198 -7.52 10.53 17.52
N PHE A 199 -8.13 10.63 16.34
CA PHE A 199 -9.57 10.60 16.19
C PHE A 199 -10.17 9.24 16.55
N THR A 200 -9.51 8.13 16.21
CA THR A 200 -9.94 6.79 16.64
C THR A 200 -9.92 6.67 18.16
N LEU A 201 -8.83 7.12 18.81
CA LEU A 201 -8.73 7.09 20.26
C LEU A 201 -9.75 8.03 20.92
N GLY A 202 -9.94 9.22 20.38
CA GLY A 202 -10.98 10.17 20.81
C GLY A 202 -12.38 9.57 20.78
N THR A 203 -12.72 8.86 19.70
CA THR A 203 -14.00 8.13 19.58
C THR A 203 -14.15 7.10 20.69
N ILE A 204 -13.11 6.29 20.94
CA ILE A 204 -13.13 5.26 21.99
C ILE A 204 -13.32 5.89 23.37
N LEU A 205 -12.52 6.90 23.72
CA LEU A 205 -12.55 7.53 25.05
C LEU A 205 -13.89 8.22 25.30
N ALA A 206 -14.42 8.93 24.30
CA ALA A 206 -15.71 9.60 24.39
C ALA A 206 -16.86 8.58 24.49
N PHE A 207 -16.85 7.54 23.65
CA PHE A 207 -17.89 6.52 23.67
C PHE A 207 -17.87 5.69 24.97
N GLN A 208 -16.70 5.32 25.46
CA GLN A 208 -16.57 4.63 26.75
C GLN A 208 -17.09 5.50 27.91
N THR A 209 -16.79 6.80 27.89
CA THR A 209 -17.32 7.74 28.89
C THR A 209 -18.84 7.89 28.78
N PHE A 210 -19.39 7.84 27.57
CA PHE A 210 -20.83 7.79 27.36
C PHE A 210 -21.45 6.53 27.98
N LEU A 211 -20.86 5.36 27.75
CA LEU A 211 -21.36 4.10 28.33
C LEU A 211 -21.38 4.10 29.86
N GLU A 212 -20.50 4.87 30.52
CA GLU A 212 -20.42 4.97 31.98
C GLU A 212 -21.32 6.06 32.57
N THR A 213 -21.48 7.18 31.86
CA THR A 213 -22.16 8.37 32.40
C THR A 213 -23.55 8.61 31.84
N ASP A 214 -23.88 7.94 30.73
CA ASP A 214 -25.12 8.09 29.97
C ASP A 214 -25.42 9.52 29.50
N ARG A 215 -24.41 10.41 29.47
CA ARG A 215 -24.59 11.81 29.07
C ARG A 215 -24.44 11.96 27.55
N ALA A 216 -25.48 12.45 26.90
CA ALA A 216 -25.55 12.61 25.44
C ALA A 216 -24.36 13.35 24.81
N ARG A 217 -23.80 14.36 25.49
CA ARG A 217 -22.62 15.12 24.99
C ARG A 217 -21.42 14.24 24.63
N TRP A 218 -21.22 13.14 25.34
CA TRP A 218 -20.10 12.23 25.07
C TRP A 218 -20.35 11.35 23.84
N LEU A 219 -21.60 10.99 23.58
CA LEU A 219 -22.00 10.32 22.35
C LEU A 219 -21.83 11.26 21.15
N THR A 220 -22.22 12.53 21.29
CA THR A 220 -21.98 13.55 20.26
C THR A 220 -20.49 13.74 20.00
N LEU A 221 -19.66 13.84 21.04
CA LEU A 221 -18.21 13.94 20.89
C LEU A 221 -17.61 12.71 20.20
N ALA A 222 -18.09 11.51 20.53
CA ALA A 222 -17.66 10.28 19.86
C ALA A 222 -18.00 10.31 18.36
N ALA A 223 -19.18 10.82 18.00
CA ALA A 223 -19.61 10.97 16.61
C ALA A 223 -18.81 12.04 15.85
N VAL A 224 -18.50 13.19 16.48
CA VAL A 224 -17.59 14.21 15.92
C VAL A 224 -16.23 13.59 15.64
N SER A 225 -15.64 12.92 16.63
CA SER A 225 -14.33 12.29 16.49
C SER A 225 -14.35 11.19 15.42
N PHE A 226 -15.43 10.41 15.32
CA PHE A 226 -15.54 9.36 14.31
C PHE A 226 -15.75 9.92 12.90
N ALA A 227 -16.51 11.02 12.77
CA ALA A 227 -16.65 11.75 11.52
C ALA A 227 -15.29 12.29 11.06
N LEU A 228 -14.53 12.90 11.97
CA LEU A 228 -13.17 13.37 11.71
C LEU A 228 -12.23 12.25 11.27
N ALA A 229 -12.30 11.06 11.90
CA ALA A 229 -11.57 9.88 11.44
C ALA A 229 -11.97 9.48 10.00
N GLY A 230 -13.27 9.45 9.69
CA GLY A 230 -13.80 9.08 8.37
C GLY A 230 -13.50 10.08 7.25
N VAL A 231 -13.40 11.37 7.56
CA VAL A 231 -12.98 12.42 6.61
C VAL A 231 -11.45 12.60 6.57
N THR A 232 -10.70 11.80 7.35
CA THR A 232 -9.24 11.71 7.31
C THR A 232 -8.81 10.54 6.44
N LYS A 233 -9.28 9.32 6.76
CA LYS A 233 -8.83 8.10 6.08
C LYS A 233 -9.85 6.97 6.15
N GLU A 234 -9.90 6.16 5.11
CA GLU A 234 -10.90 5.10 4.92
C GLU A 234 -10.72 3.88 5.83
N ASN A 235 -9.54 3.76 6.48
CA ASN A 235 -9.31 2.78 7.54
C ASN A 235 -10.27 2.96 8.74
N ALA A 236 -10.87 4.14 8.90
CA ALA A 236 -11.90 4.41 9.91
C ALA A 236 -13.12 3.51 9.71
N TYR A 237 -13.45 3.15 8.46
CA TYR A 237 -14.57 2.25 8.16
C TYR A 237 -14.27 0.82 8.64
N MET A 238 -13.05 0.35 8.37
CA MET A 238 -12.56 -0.96 8.81
C MET A 238 -12.53 -1.04 10.34
N THR A 239 -12.06 0.02 10.99
CA THR A 239 -12.04 0.15 12.45
C THR A 239 -13.45 0.19 13.04
N GLY A 240 -14.38 0.91 12.39
CA GLY A 240 -15.79 0.95 12.77
C GLY A 240 -16.45 -0.42 12.75
N VAL A 241 -16.22 -1.21 11.68
CA VAL A 241 -16.72 -2.60 11.59
C VAL A 241 -16.19 -3.45 12.74
N LEU A 242 -14.89 -3.32 13.05
CA LEU A 242 -14.28 -4.04 14.17
C LEU A 242 -14.95 -3.69 15.51
N PHE A 243 -15.22 -2.40 15.76
CA PHE A 243 -15.84 -1.96 17.01
C PHE A 243 -17.30 -2.40 17.13
N VAL A 244 -18.06 -2.39 16.02
CA VAL A 244 -19.42 -2.93 15.97
C VAL A 244 -19.42 -4.44 16.27
N ALA A 245 -18.48 -5.19 15.68
CA ALA A 245 -18.34 -6.63 15.92
C ALA A 245 -18.04 -6.93 17.41
N TYR A 246 -17.15 -6.17 18.04
CA TYR A 246 -16.90 -6.31 19.49
C TYR A 246 -18.14 -5.99 20.32
N GLY A 247 -18.84 -4.89 20.00
CA GLY A 247 -20.04 -4.47 20.71
C GLY A 247 -21.12 -5.56 20.71
N ALA A 248 -21.34 -6.18 19.54
CA ALA A 248 -22.25 -7.31 19.39
C ALA A 248 -21.82 -8.51 20.24
N TRP A 249 -20.54 -8.89 20.19
CA TRP A 249 -20.00 -10.01 20.97
C TRP A 249 -20.10 -9.77 22.49
N ALA A 250 -19.68 -8.59 22.97
CA ALA A 250 -19.66 -8.24 24.39
C ALA A 250 -21.07 -8.21 24.99
N LEU A 251 -22.08 -7.81 24.20
CA LEU A 251 -23.47 -7.82 24.61
C LEU A 251 -24.00 -9.26 24.75
N VAL A 252 -23.74 -10.12 23.77
CA VAL A 252 -24.15 -11.54 23.82
C VAL A 252 -23.51 -12.23 25.02
N GLU A 253 -22.22 -11.96 25.28
CA GLU A 253 -21.50 -12.50 26.44
C GLU A 253 -22.16 -12.06 27.76
N ARG A 254 -22.47 -10.76 27.92
CA ARG A 254 -23.13 -10.23 29.14
C ARG A 254 -24.46 -10.91 29.41
N VAL A 255 -25.28 -11.12 28.38
CA VAL A 255 -26.60 -11.77 28.53
C VAL A 255 -26.45 -13.27 28.82
N ALA A 256 -25.51 -13.94 28.16
CA ALA A 256 -25.22 -15.35 28.39
C ALA A 256 -24.72 -15.62 29.82
N LEU A 257 -23.92 -14.71 30.39
CA LEU A 257 -23.46 -14.80 31.78
C LEU A 257 -24.58 -14.53 32.79
N ALA A 258 -25.51 -13.62 32.49
CA ALA A 258 -26.58 -13.24 33.41
C ALA A 258 -27.77 -14.23 33.42
N LYS A 259 -28.06 -14.89 32.30
CA LYS A 259 -29.32 -15.63 32.10
C LYS A 259 -29.18 -17.02 31.49
N GLY A 260 -27.95 -17.52 31.35
CA GLY A 260 -27.65 -18.82 30.74
C GLY A 260 -27.53 -18.77 29.21
N ARG A 261 -26.92 -19.80 28.61
CA ARG A 261 -26.54 -19.81 27.18
C ARG A 261 -27.73 -19.93 26.22
N LYS A 262 -28.83 -20.60 26.61
CA LYS A 262 -30.00 -20.79 25.73
C LYS A 262 -30.79 -19.48 25.59
N GLY A 263 -30.98 -19.01 24.36
CA GLY A 263 -31.75 -17.79 24.07
C GLY A 263 -31.02 -16.47 24.33
N ALA A 264 -29.72 -16.50 24.67
CA ALA A 264 -28.93 -15.30 24.97
C ALA A 264 -28.90 -14.30 23.82
N LEU A 265 -28.84 -14.77 22.56
CA LEU A 265 -28.85 -13.91 21.38
C LEU A 265 -30.16 -13.11 21.25
N VAL A 266 -31.31 -13.78 21.36
CA VAL A 266 -32.63 -13.13 21.25
C VAL A 266 -32.81 -12.09 22.36
N GLN A 267 -32.36 -12.39 23.57
CA GLN A 267 -32.42 -11.47 24.69
C GLN A 267 -31.45 -10.30 24.55
N ALA A 268 -30.25 -10.53 24.01
CA ALA A 268 -29.29 -9.48 23.67
C ALA A 268 -29.87 -8.51 22.65
N VAL A 269 -30.50 -9.02 21.58
CA VAL A 269 -31.19 -8.20 20.56
C VAL A 269 -32.30 -7.35 21.20
N ARG A 270 -33.18 -7.96 22.01
CA ARG A 270 -34.26 -7.21 22.70
C ARG A 270 -33.73 -6.14 23.64
N SER A 271 -32.67 -6.45 24.39
CA SER A 271 -32.04 -5.49 25.32
C SER A 271 -31.40 -4.32 24.56
N THR A 272 -30.79 -4.58 23.41
CA THR A 272 -30.24 -3.55 22.53
C THR A 272 -31.32 -2.66 21.97
N ALA A 273 -32.40 -3.25 21.45
CA ALA A 273 -33.52 -2.49 20.90
C ALA A 273 -34.13 -1.55 21.96
N SER A 274 -34.27 -2.02 23.20
CA SER A 274 -34.72 -1.19 24.33
C SER A 274 -33.72 -0.06 24.62
N TRP A 275 -32.43 -0.38 24.70
CA TRP A 275 -31.37 0.61 24.94
C TRP A 275 -31.32 1.71 23.85
N VAL A 276 -31.47 1.32 22.58
CA VAL A 276 -31.53 2.22 21.42
C VAL A 276 -32.78 3.10 21.49
N ARG A 277 -33.96 2.52 21.74
CA ARG A 277 -35.21 3.30 21.86
C ARG A 277 -35.12 4.34 22.97
N ALA A 278 -34.54 3.99 24.11
CA ALA A 278 -34.32 4.92 25.22
C ALA A 278 -33.34 6.06 24.88
N ARG A 279 -32.54 5.93 23.82
CA ARG A 279 -31.48 6.87 23.43
C ARG A 279 -31.63 7.36 21.99
N ILE A 280 -32.83 7.27 21.42
CA ILE A 280 -33.06 7.57 20.01
C ILE A 280 -32.68 9.02 19.66
N LEU A 281 -33.00 9.97 20.55
CA LEU A 281 -32.70 11.39 20.32
C LEU A 281 -31.19 11.69 20.39
N PRO A 282 -30.44 11.25 21.42
CA PRO A 282 -28.97 11.32 21.41
C PRO A 282 -28.33 10.65 20.19
N LEU A 283 -28.81 9.47 19.79
CA LEU A 283 -28.30 8.73 18.63
C LEU A 283 -28.57 9.46 17.32
N ALA A 284 -29.79 10.01 17.14
CA ALA A 284 -30.15 10.81 15.97
C ALA A 284 -29.31 12.09 15.91
N THR A 285 -29.10 12.76 17.03
CA THR A 285 -28.24 13.96 17.12
C THR A 285 -26.80 13.62 16.71
N ALA A 286 -26.26 12.52 17.25
CA ALA A 286 -24.92 12.04 16.90
C ALA A 286 -24.80 11.70 15.40
N ALA A 287 -25.81 11.04 14.83
CA ALA A 287 -25.84 10.73 13.40
C ALA A 287 -25.92 12.01 12.54
N LEU A 288 -26.75 12.99 12.91
CA LEU A 288 -26.85 14.26 12.20
C LEU A 288 -25.54 15.05 12.22
N VAL A 289 -24.86 15.10 13.38
CA VAL A 289 -23.55 15.75 13.50
C VAL A 289 -22.50 15.05 12.65
N PHE A 290 -22.48 13.71 12.65
CA PHE A 290 -21.59 12.94 11.78
C PHE A 290 -21.84 13.27 10.30
N LEU A 291 -23.10 13.22 9.87
CA LEU A 291 -23.49 13.48 8.49
C LEU A 291 -23.21 14.93 8.07
N ALA A 292 -23.35 15.90 8.98
CA ALA A 292 -23.04 17.29 8.72
C ALA A 292 -21.54 17.50 8.45
N ILE A 293 -20.66 17.01 9.34
CA ILE A 293 -19.21 17.08 9.14
C ILE A 293 -18.81 16.37 7.85
N TRP A 294 -19.34 15.16 7.65
CA TRP A 294 -19.10 14.36 6.46
C TRP A 294 -19.44 15.10 5.17
N ALA A 295 -20.69 15.58 5.07
CA ALA A 295 -21.19 16.24 3.88
C ALA A 295 -20.41 17.52 3.60
N LEU A 296 -20.17 18.36 4.61
CA LEU A 296 -19.43 19.62 4.44
C LEU A 296 -18.00 19.37 3.95
N MET A 297 -17.29 18.42 4.54
CA MET A 297 -15.89 18.15 4.19
C MET A 297 -15.73 17.56 2.79
N TYR A 298 -16.49 16.50 2.46
CA TYR A 298 -16.33 15.82 1.18
C TYR A 298 -16.90 16.60 -0.01
N THR A 299 -17.90 17.46 0.21
CA THR A 299 -18.47 18.29 -0.87
C THR A 299 -17.71 19.61 -1.07
N ALA A 300 -16.58 19.80 -0.40
CA ALA A 300 -15.87 21.09 -0.36
C ALA A 300 -16.83 22.25 -0.03
N PHE A 301 -17.53 22.10 1.10
CA PHE A 301 -18.53 23.05 1.60
C PHE A 301 -19.63 23.38 0.58
N GLY A 302 -20.07 22.38 -0.18
CA GLY A 302 -21.14 22.49 -1.18
C GLY A 302 -20.68 22.78 -2.62
N LYS A 303 -19.39 23.01 -2.87
CA LYS A 303 -18.84 23.22 -4.22
C LYS A 303 -19.02 21.99 -5.13
N TYR A 304 -18.90 20.79 -4.57
CA TYR A 304 -19.05 19.51 -5.28
C TYR A 304 -20.08 18.61 -4.58
N PRO A 305 -21.39 18.89 -4.71
CA PRO A 305 -22.42 18.22 -3.91
C PRO A 305 -22.47 16.71 -4.12
N LYS A 306 -22.08 16.20 -5.30
CA LYS A 306 -22.07 14.75 -5.61
C LYS A 306 -20.98 13.98 -4.83
N ASP A 307 -19.94 14.65 -4.36
CA ASP A 307 -18.82 13.99 -3.67
C ASP A 307 -19.19 13.56 -2.23
N TRP A 308 -20.38 13.91 -1.72
CA TRP A 308 -20.92 13.37 -0.47
C TRP A 308 -21.04 11.83 -0.46
N LEU A 309 -21.16 11.20 -1.64
CA LEU A 309 -21.11 9.75 -1.85
C LEU A 309 -19.68 9.18 -1.84
N ALA A 310 -18.83 9.70 -0.94
CA ALA A 310 -17.42 9.34 -0.87
C ALA A 310 -17.19 7.88 -0.43
N ILE A 311 -18.06 7.28 0.40
CA ILE A 311 -17.92 5.87 0.86
C ILE A 311 -18.00 4.88 -0.31
N PRO A 312 -19.06 4.85 -1.15
CA PRO A 312 -19.10 3.95 -2.29
C PRO A 312 -17.92 4.14 -3.25
N LYS A 313 -17.52 5.39 -3.50
CA LYS A 313 -16.37 5.73 -4.36
C LYS A 313 -15.07 5.15 -3.78
N ALA A 314 -14.83 5.35 -2.48
CA ALA A 314 -13.69 4.79 -1.77
C ALA A 314 -13.68 3.26 -1.78
N ILE A 315 -14.78 2.61 -1.40
CA ILE A 315 -14.87 1.15 -1.35
C ILE A 315 -14.58 0.57 -2.73
N LYS A 316 -15.19 1.11 -3.79
CA LYS A 316 -14.94 0.66 -5.16
C LYS A 316 -13.47 0.77 -5.54
N TYR A 317 -12.84 1.91 -5.24
CA TYR A 317 -11.42 2.14 -5.52
C TYR A 317 -10.52 1.17 -4.75
N TRP A 318 -10.67 1.08 -3.42
CA TRP A 318 -9.82 0.27 -2.55
C TRP A 318 -10.04 -1.24 -2.73
N MET A 319 -11.25 -1.69 -3.09
CA MET A 319 -11.47 -3.09 -3.51
C MET A 319 -10.78 -3.40 -4.84
N GLY A 320 -10.72 -2.43 -5.75
CA GLY A 320 -9.91 -2.53 -6.97
C GLY A 320 -8.41 -2.68 -6.63
N GLN A 321 -7.87 -1.81 -5.79
CA GLN A 321 -6.48 -1.89 -5.34
C GLN A 321 -6.16 -3.19 -4.60
N HIS A 322 -7.10 -3.68 -3.78
CA HIS A 322 -6.98 -4.98 -3.11
C HIS A 322 -6.88 -6.15 -4.10
N SER A 323 -7.58 -6.06 -5.24
CA SER A 323 -7.54 -7.09 -6.28
C SER A 323 -6.22 -7.07 -7.05
N ILE A 324 -5.67 -5.88 -7.27
CA ILE A 324 -4.37 -5.65 -7.92
C ILE A 324 -3.21 -6.12 -7.05
N ALA A 325 -3.26 -5.81 -5.74
CA ALA A 325 -2.15 -6.03 -4.81
C ALA A 325 -0.84 -5.35 -5.26
N ARG A 326 -0.88 -4.02 -5.45
CA ARG A 326 0.25 -3.21 -5.97
C ARG A 326 1.57 -3.42 -5.22
N ILE A 327 1.48 -3.57 -3.90
CA ILE A 327 2.62 -3.83 -3.02
C ILE A 327 2.26 -5.08 -2.20
N PRO A 328 2.45 -6.28 -2.76
CA PRO A 328 2.05 -7.50 -2.09
C PRO A 328 3.06 -7.84 -0.98
N GLY A 329 2.60 -8.51 0.06
CA GLY A 329 3.48 -9.05 1.08
C GLY A 329 2.84 -10.17 1.88
N PRO A 330 3.62 -10.86 2.73
CA PRO A 330 3.13 -12.01 3.49
C PRO A 330 1.99 -11.59 4.42
N TRP A 331 1.10 -12.53 4.74
CA TRP A 331 0.04 -12.29 5.75
C TRP A 331 0.62 -11.84 7.10
N TYR A 332 1.85 -12.25 7.43
CA TYR A 332 2.57 -11.88 8.64
C TYR A 332 3.41 -10.60 8.53
N TYR A 333 3.35 -9.84 7.43
CA TYR A 333 4.20 -8.66 7.15
C TYR A 333 4.41 -7.70 8.34
N TYR A 334 3.34 -7.41 9.09
CA TYR A 334 3.38 -6.46 10.20
C TYR A 334 4.05 -7.00 11.47
N VAL A 335 4.21 -8.31 11.62
CA VAL A 335 4.85 -8.90 12.80
C VAL A 335 6.36 -8.61 12.81
N PRO A 336 7.12 -8.86 11.72
CA PRO A 336 8.51 -8.40 11.63
C PRO A 336 8.68 -6.90 11.84
N GLN A 337 7.82 -6.06 11.26
CA GLN A 337 7.88 -4.59 11.47
C GLN A 337 7.80 -4.22 12.96
N LEU A 338 6.89 -4.84 13.71
CA LEU A 338 6.79 -4.66 15.16
C LEU A 338 8.05 -5.16 15.89
N LEU A 339 8.69 -6.23 15.43
CA LEU A 339 9.91 -6.75 16.05
C LEU A 339 11.16 -5.93 15.69
N TYR A 340 11.18 -5.25 14.55
CA TYR A 340 12.29 -4.40 14.14
C TYR A 340 12.36 -3.09 14.95
N TYR A 341 11.20 -2.55 15.34
CA TYR A 341 11.13 -1.23 15.99
C TYR A 341 10.49 -1.22 17.36
N GLU A 342 9.60 -2.16 17.68
CA GLU A 342 8.69 -2.08 18.83
C GLU A 342 8.91 -3.19 19.85
N THR A 343 10.16 -3.67 19.98
CA THR A 343 10.51 -4.81 20.85
C THR A 343 10.07 -4.63 22.30
N ALA A 344 10.26 -3.44 22.87
CA ALA A 344 9.85 -3.15 24.25
C ALA A 344 8.33 -3.21 24.43
N ILE A 345 7.57 -2.68 23.45
CA ILE A 345 6.12 -2.67 23.45
C ILE A 345 5.57 -4.09 23.28
N VAL A 346 6.08 -4.85 22.30
CA VAL A 346 5.67 -6.24 22.08
C VAL A 346 5.97 -7.09 23.31
N PHE A 347 7.17 -6.98 23.87
CA PHE A 347 7.57 -7.71 25.08
C PHE A 347 6.64 -7.40 26.26
N ALA A 348 6.42 -6.12 26.56
CA ALA A 348 5.55 -5.73 27.67
C ALA A 348 4.09 -6.14 27.45
N ALA A 349 3.58 -6.10 26.21
CA ALA A 349 2.21 -6.51 25.91
C ALA A 349 1.95 -7.99 26.25
N CYS A 350 2.94 -8.88 26.12
CA CYS A 350 2.82 -10.29 26.51
C CYS A 350 2.48 -10.48 28.00
N PHE A 351 2.94 -9.59 28.88
CA PHE A 351 2.64 -9.65 30.32
C PHE A 351 1.24 -9.13 30.68
N SER A 352 0.55 -8.49 29.74
CA SER A 352 -0.84 -8.05 29.93
C SER A 352 -1.85 -9.19 29.71
N PHE A 353 -1.54 -10.19 28.88
CA PHE A 353 -2.50 -11.15 28.33
C PHE A 353 -3.29 -11.94 29.39
N ARG A 354 -2.59 -12.47 30.41
CA ARG A 354 -3.25 -13.21 31.51
C ARG A 354 -4.20 -12.33 32.31
N ARG A 355 -3.88 -11.04 32.46
CA ARG A 355 -4.68 -10.09 33.23
C ARG A 355 -5.84 -9.55 32.40
N THR A 356 -5.63 -9.24 31.12
CA THR A 356 -6.65 -8.64 30.26
C THR A 356 -7.75 -9.63 29.88
N ARG A 357 -7.45 -10.93 29.75
CA ARG A 357 -8.47 -11.98 29.55
C ARG A 357 -9.52 -12.03 30.67
N HIS A 358 -9.10 -11.72 31.89
CA HIS A 358 -9.95 -11.62 33.08
C HIS A 358 -10.11 -10.17 33.56
N GLY A 359 -9.76 -9.21 32.70
CA GLY A 359 -9.66 -7.79 33.03
C GLY A 359 -10.98 -7.05 32.89
N SER A 360 -10.93 -5.72 33.02
CA SER A 360 -12.12 -4.89 32.84
C SER A 360 -12.68 -5.02 31.41
N PRO A 361 -13.98 -4.73 31.17
CA PRO A 361 -14.56 -4.74 29.83
C PRO A 361 -13.78 -3.89 28.82
N PHE A 362 -13.18 -2.79 29.28
CA PHE A 362 -12.30 -1.94 28.47
C PHE A 362 -11.00 -2.67 28.08
N GLN A 363 -10.35 -3.37 29.01
CA GLN A 363 -9.13 -4.13 28.70
C GLN A 363 -9.40 -5.27 27.72
N ARG A 364 -10.55 -5.95 27.82
CA ARG A 364 -10.97 -6.97 26.85
C ARG A 364 -11.24 -6.38 25.47
N PHE A 365 -11.81 -5.17 25.42
CA PHE A 365 -11.99 -4.41 24.18
C PHE A 365 -10.65 -4.09 23.52
N VAL A 366 -9.68 -3.56 24.28
CA VAL A 366 -8.36 -3.23 23.76
C VAL A 366 -7.64 -4.49 23.24
N LEU A 367 -7.76 -5.63 23.92
CA LEU A 367 -7.22 -6.90 23.43
C LEU A 367 -7.87 -7.33 22.11
N PHE A 368 -9.19 -7.25 22.01
CA PHE A 368 -9.91 -7.54 20.77
C PHE A 368 -9.49 -6.59 19.65
N TRP A 369 -9.34 -5.30 19.96
CA TRP A 369 -8.90 -4.29 18.99
C TRP A 369 -7.48 -4.58 18.49
N ALA A 370 -6.54 -4.92 19.37
CA ALA A 370 -5.17 -5.28 18.98
C ALA A 370 -5.14 -6.49 18.04
N VAL A 371 -5.77 -7.60 18.44
CA VAL A 371 -5.79 -8.84 17.65
C VAL A 371 -6.57 -8.65 16.35
N GLY A 372 -7.74 -8.01 16.42
CA GLY A 372 -8.57 -7.73 15.26
C GLY A 372 -7.88 -6.85 14.24
N SER A 373 -7.13 -5.82 14.67
CA SER A 373 -6.34 -4.98 13.77
C SER A 373 -5.25 -5.79 13.08
N LEU A 374 -4.50 -6.61 13.81
CA LEU A 374 -3.46 -7.48 13.21
C LEU A 374 -4.05 -8.44 12.17
N LEU A 375 -5.18 -9.09 12.45
CA LEU A 375 -5.85 -10.00 11.52
C LEU A 375 -6.38 -9.27 10.28
N LEU A 376 -6.97 -8.09 10.49
CA LEU A 376 -7.54 -7.28 9.42
C LEU A 376 -6.47 -6.79 8.44
N TYR A 377 -5.33 -6.31 8.96
CA TYR A 377 -4.20 -5.92 8.14
C TYR A 377 -3.43 -7.12 7.58
N ALA A 378 -3.45 -8.28 8.26
CA ALA A 378 -2.95 -9.54 7.70
C ALA A 378 -3.73 -9.95 6.44
N TRP A 379 -5.05 -9.72 6.43
CA TRP A 379 -5.93 -9.97 5.27
C TRP A 379 -5.75 -8.95 4.13
N ALA A 380 -5.48 -7.68 4.43
CA ALA A 380 -5.29 -6.64 3.40
C ALA A 380 -4.14 -7.02 2.43
N ARG A 381 -4.37 -7.02 1.11
CA ARG A 381 -3.36 -7.47 0.14
C ARG A 381 -2.25 -6.48 -0.14
N GLU A 382 -2.49 -5.19 0.07
CA GLU A 382 -1.48 -4.13 0.01
C GLU A 382 -0.78 -4.01 1.38
N LYS A 383 0.54 -4.11 1.39
CA LYS A 383 1.37 -4.15 2.61
C LYS A 383 2.32 -2.97 2.64
N VAL A 384 2.10 -2.07 3.59
CA VAL A 384 2.87 -0.83 3.69
C VAL A 384 3.14 -0.46 5.15
N PRO A 385 4.34 0.05 5.51
CA PRO A 385 4.76 0.17 6.91
C PRO A 385 3.88 1.08 7.77
N TRP A 386 3.34 2.16 7.18
CA TRP A 386 2.51 3.13 7.91
C TRP A 386 1.20 2.55 8.45
N LEU A 387 0.69 1.42 7.93
CA LEU A 387 -0.50 0.78 8.49
C LEU A 387 -0.23 0.07 9.83
N THR A 388 1.04 -0.16 10.18
CA THR A 388 1.44 -0.80 11.46
C THR A 388 0.92 -0.01 12.67
N VAL A 389 0.84 1.32 12.57
CA VAL A 389 0.46 2.20 13.68
C VAL A 389 -0.95 1.92 14.22
N HIS A 390 -1.86 1.42 13.38
CA HIS A 390 -3.23 1.12 13.77
C HIS A 390 -3.34 -0.12 14.66
N ALA A 391 -2.48 -1.12 14.45
CA ALA A 391 -2.35 -2.25 15.38
C ALA A 391 -1.48 -1.89 16.58
N LEU A 392 -0.45 -1.06 16.38
CA LEU A 392 0.47 -0.65 17.44
C LEU A 392 -0.22 0.16 18.54
N LEU A 393 -1.18 1.02 18.23
CA LEU A 393 -1.89 1.85 19.21
C LEU A 393 -2.54 1.01 20.34
N PRO A 394 -3.44 0.05 20.07
CA PRO A 394 -3.99 -0.80 21.12
C PRO A 394 -2.94 -1.70 21.79
N ILE A 395 -1.93 -2.18 21.05
CA ILE A 395 -0.83 -2.97 21.62
C ILE A 395 -0.05 -2.12 22.64
N THR A 396 0.13 -0.83 22.40
CA THR A 396 0.81 0.10 23.31
C THR A 396 0.02 0.28 24.62
N ILE A 397 -1.32 0.32 24.55
CA ILE A 397 -2.18 0.36 25.75
C ILE A 397 -2.04 -0.95 26.55
N LEU A 398 -2.00 -2.11 25.87
CA LEU A 398 -1.76 -3.40 26.52
C LEU A 398 -0.37 -3.48 27.17
N ALA A 399 0.66 -3.03 26.44
CA ALA A 399 2.03 -2.95 26.92
C ALA A 399 2.12 -2.11 28.20
N ALA A 400 1.46 -0.96 28.23
CA ALA A 400 1.42 -0.09 29.39
C ALA A 400 0.82 -0.78 30.63
N VAL A 401 -0.25 -1.58 30.46
CA VAL A 401 -0.80 -2.42 31.54
C VAL A 401 0.19 -3.50 31.98
N GLY A 402 0.93 -4.09 31.04
CA GLY A 402 1.99 -5.08 31.31
C GLY A 402 3.18 -4.49 32.07
N VAL A 403 3.64 -3.29 31.73
CA VAL A 403 4.70 -2.58 32.48
C VAL A 403 4.22 -2.29 33.90
N ALA A 404 2.99 -1.80 34.07
CA ALA A 404 2.43 -1.52 35.38
C ALA A 404 2.30 -2.77 36.27
N SER A 405 1.97 -3.93 35.70
CA SER A 405 1.94 -5.20 36.44
C SER A 405 3.34 -5.64 36.86
N LEU A 406 4.31 -5.62 35.94
CA LEU A 406 5.71 -5.94 36.25
C LEU A 406 6.27 -5.02 37.33
N TRP A 407 5.98 -3.72 37.26
CA TRP A 407 6.42 -2.74 38.24
C TRP A 407 5.82 -2.98 39.63
N ARG A 408 4.53 -3.31 39.69
CA ARG A 408 3.85 -3.61 40.95
C ARG A 408 4.43 -4.86 41.60
N ASP A 409 4.73 -5.89 40.80
CA ASP A 409 5.17 -7.19 41.28
C ASP A 409 6.72 -7.29 41.34
N ARG A 410 7.44 -6.15 41.20
CA ARG A 410 8.91 -6.03 41.08
C ARG A 410 9.74 -6.59 42.25
N ARG A 411 9.12 -6.88 43.39
CA ARG A 411 9.80 -7.50 44.54
C ARG A 411 10.09 -8.99 44.28
N GLU A 412 9.32 -9.62 43.40
CA GLU A 412 9.54 -11.00 42.99
C GLU A 412 10.67 -11.11 41.95
N LYS A 413 11.46 -12.20 41.99
CA LYS A 413 12.61 -12.41 41.11
C LYS A 413 12.23 -12.36 39.62
N ARG A 414 11.14 -13.03 39.22
CA ARG A 414 10.70 -13.13 37.82
C ARG A 414 10.26 -11.77 37.23
N PRO A 415 9.29 -11.04 37.81
CA PRO A 415 8.95 -9.68 37.38
C PRO A 415 10.13 -8.71 37.38
N ARG A 416 11.01 -8.79 38.39
CA ARG A 416 12.21 -7.92 38.46
C ARG A 416 13.16 -8.15 37.28
N MET A 417 13.42 -9.41 36.94
CA MET A 417 14.23 -9.74 35.76
C MET A 417 13.55 -9.31 34.46
N ALA A 418 12.25 -9.55 34.32
CA ALA A 418 11.49 -9.11 33.14
C ALA A 418 11.50 -7.57 32.99
N LEU A 419 11.43 -6.83 34.10
CA LEU A 419 11.52 -5.37 34.10
C LEU A 419 12.91 -4.89 33.69
N ALA A 420 13.99 -5.56 34.13
CA ALA A 420 15.35 -5.25 33.68
C ALA A 420 15.50 -5.46 32.16
N VAL A 421 14.99 -6.58 31.62
CA VAL A 421 14.97 -6.84 30.17
C VAL A 421 14.15 -5.77 29.44
N PHE A 422 12.98 -5.42 29.96
CA PHE A 422 12.14 -4.36 29.39
C PHE A 422 12.89 -3.02 29.30
N PHE A 423 13.65 -2.61 30.32
CA PHE A 423 14.40 -1.35 30.26
C PHE A 423 15.52 -1.36 29.22
N VAL A 424 16.19 -2.50 29.02
CA VAL A 424 17.18 -2.65 27.92
C VAL A 424 16.47 -2.51 26.57
N LEU A 425 15.35 -3.21 26.36
CA LEU A 425 14.58 -3.10 25.12
C LEU A 425 14.01 -1.69 24.92
N ALA A 426 13.61 -1.00 25.99
CA ALA A 426 13.13 0.38 25.93
C ALA A 426 14.25 1.34 25.51
N LEU A 427 15.49 1.10 25.94
CA LEU A 427 16.66 1.86 25.46
C LEU A 427 16.92 1.60 23.97
N VAL A 428 16.77 0.35 23.51
CA VAL A 428 16.84 0.01 22.07
C VAL A 428 15.75 0.74 21.28
N ASN A 429 14.50 0.70 21.74
CA ASN A 429 13.39 1.45 21.13
C ASN A 429 13.67 2.96 21.09
N ALA A 430 14.15 3.55 22.19
CA ALA A 430 14.49 4.97 22.25
C ALA A 430 15.63 5.33 21.29
N SER A 431 16.67 4.48 21.21
CA SER A 431 17.74 4.61 20.22
C SER A 431 17.19 4.55 18.80
N GLY A 432 16.40 3.53 18.47
CA GLY A 432 15.78 3.38 17.15
C GLY A 432 14.87 4.56 16.79
N MET A 433 14.16 5.13 17.77
CA MET A 433 13.35 6.33 17.58
C MET A 433 14.21 7.53 17.22
N LEU A 434 15.31 7.75 17.96
CA LEU A 434 16.28 8.81 17.66
C LEU A 434 16.92 8.63 16.28
N LEU A 435 17.30 7.40 15.93
CA LEU A 435 17.89 7.06 14.65
C LEU A 435 16.89 7.33 13.50
N ALA A 436 15.67 6.80 13.60
CA ALA A 436 14.61 6.96 12.60
C ALA A 436 14.23 8.43 12.36
N CYS A 437 14.17 9.24 13.42
CA CYS A 437 13.64 10.60 13.35
C CYS A 437 14.70 11.68 13.15
N PHE A 438 15.94 11.45 13.60
CA PHE A 438 16.98 12.48 13.64
C PHE A 438 18.29 12.08 12.96
N ARG A 439 18.63 10.79 12.92
CA ARG A 439 19.77 10.31 12.13
C ARG A 439 19.29 9.97 10.73
N TYR A 440 18.81 11.00 10.02
CA TYR A 440 18.28 10.81 8.68
C TYR A 440 19.37 10.35 7.72
N GLY A 441 19.26 9.08 7.31
CA GLY A 441 20.23 8.37 6.49
C GLY A 441 20.00 8.41 4.98
N ALA A 442 19.16 9.30 4.42
CA ALA A 442 19.14 9.47 2.96
C ALA A 442 20.39 10.23 2.53
N HIS A 443 21.50 9.49 2.52
CA HIS A 443 22.82 9.92 2.10
C HIS A 443 22.92 9.80 0.58
N ASP A 444 23.41 10.89 -0.01
CA ASP A 444 24.52 10.89 -0.97
C ASP A 444 24.93 9.48 -1.41
N LEU A 445 24.25 8.94 -2.43
CA LEU A 445 24.57 7.59 -2.93
C LEU A 445 26.03 7.49 -3.39
N GLU A 446 26.68 8.63 -3.64
CA GLU A 446 28.10 8.75 -3.96
C GLU A 446 29.04 8.53 -2.76
N ARG A 447 28.56 8.54 -1.49
CA ARG A 447 29.39 8.46 -0.26
C ARG A 447 29.09 7.26 0.67
N GLU A 448 28.67 6.13 0.11
CA GLU A 448 28.35 4.84 0.78
C GLU A 448 27.01 4.79 1.57
N PRO A 449 25.99 4.07 1.07
CA PRO A 449 24.69 4.00 1.72
C PRO A 449 24.62 2.82 2.70
N LYS A 450 25.03 3.02 3.97
CA LYS A 450 24.91 1.99 5.02
C LYS A 450 23.62 2.05 5.84
N HIS A 451 22.79 3.08 5.69
CA HIS A 451 21.64 3.36 6.55
C HIS A 451 20.38 3.62 5.71
N ALA A 452 19.26 2.98 6.06
CA ALA A 452 17.94 3.27 5.50
C ALA A 452 16.86 3.13 6.57
N GLU A 453 15.65 3.62 6.28
CA GLU A 453 14.59 3.72 7.29
C GLU A 453 13.34 2.93 6.90
N ILE A 454 13.24 1.65 7.29
CA ILE A 454 12.18 0.73 6.83
C ILE A 454 10.74 1.26 7.00
N LEU A 455 10.51 2.22 7.91
CA LEU A 455 9.21 2.87 8.08
C LEU A 455 8.69 3.64 6.85
N ALA A 456 9.50 3.96 5.84
CA ALA A 456 9.05 4.74 4.68
C ALA A 456 9.64 4.27 3.33
N TYR A 457 9.24 3.09 2.85
CA TYR A 457 10.06 2.24 1.94
C TYR A 457 10.70 2.83 0.66
N VAL A 458 10.25 4.02 0.24
CA VAL A 458 10.87 4.85 -0.79
C VAL A 458 11.04 6.27 -0.25
N GLN A 459 12.25 6.82 -0.23
CA GLN A 459 12.52 8.13 0.35
C GLN A 459 13.29 9.05 -0.59
N THR A 460 12.96 10.33 -0.58
CA THR A 460 13.69 11.34 -1.34
C THR A 460 15.08 11.59 -0.77
N THR A 461 16.08 11.58 -1.65
CA THR A 461 17.49 11.73 -1.27
C THR A 461 17.86 13.19 -0.97
N ARG A 462 19.03 13.41 -0.34
CA ARG A 462 19.62 14.74 -0.18
C ARG A 462 20.24 15.29 -1.48
N ASP A 463 20.54 14.43 -2.44
CA ASP A 463 21.09 14.86 -3.74
C ASP A 463 20.10 15.74 -4.49
N LEU A 464 18.80 15.49 -4.33
CA LEU A 464 17.77 16.40 -4.80
C LEU A 464 17.93 17.80 -4.19
N THR A 465 18.14 17.92 -2.87
CA THR A 465 18.23 19.22 -2.21
C THR A 465 19.40 20.06 -2.74
N ARG A 466 20.53 19.41 -3.05
CA ARG A 466 21.68 20.08 -3.70
C ARG A 466 21.35 20.49 -5.13
N ALA A 467 20.60 19.66 -5.88
CA ALA A 467 20.18 19.99 -7.24
C ALA A 467 19.25 21.22 -7.29
N LEU A 468 18.46 21.46 -6.23
CA LEU A 468 17.59 22.64 -6.13
C LEU A 468 18.35 23.97 -6.02
N GLU A 469 19.62 23.98 -5.56
CA GLU A 469 20.42 25.21 -5.47
C GLU A 469 20.58 25.89 -6.85
N GLN A 470 20.75 25.09 -7.91
CA GLN A 470 20.85 25.59 -9.28
C GLN A 470 19.54 26.26 -9.74
N VAL A 471 18.39 25.75 -9.26
CA VAL A 471 17.07 26.29 -9.59
C VAL A 471 16.86 27.66 -8.96
N GLU A 472 17.30 27.86 -7.72
CA GLU A 472 17.23 29.16 -7.06
C GLU A 472 18.11 30.21 -7.76
N ILE A 473 19.31 29.83 -8.22
CA ILE A 473 20.19 30.70 -9.03
C ILE A 473 19.50 31.07 -10.35
N ALA A 474 18.92 30.08 -11.05
CA ALA A 474 18.23 30.30 -12.32
C ALA A 474 17.02 31.23 -12.14
N ARG A 475 16.24 31.09 -11.07
CA ARG A 475 15.08 31.95 -10.79
C ARG A 475 15.46 33.43 -10.67
N GLY A 476 16.64 33.73 -10.11
CA GLY A 476 17.14 35.11 -10.00
C GLY A 476 17.59 35.74 -11.31
N LYS A 477 17.77 34.96 -12.38
CA LYS A 477 18.27 35.42 -13.68
C LYS A 477 17.23 35.39 -14.80
N VAL A 478 16.09 34.73 -14.59
CA VAL A 478 14.97 34.66 -15.54
C VAL A 478 13.99 35.81 -15.28
N ALA A 479 13.40 36.36 -16.33
CA ALA A 479 12.40 37.42 -16.20
C ALA A 479 11.16 36.93 -15.41
N PRO A 480 10.51 37.79 -14.62
CA PRO A 480 9.32 37.41 -13.85
C PRO A 480 8.21 36.83 -14.76
N GLY A 481 7.64 35.69 -14.37
CA GLY A 481 6.58 35.01 -15.11
C GLY A 481 7.06 34.02 -16.16
N GLU A 482 8.33 34.09 -16.58
CA GLU A 482 8.90 33.15 -17.54
C GLU A 482 9.28 31.81 -16.86
N PRO A 483 9.10 30.67 -17.55
CA PRO A 483 9.46 29.37 -17.02
C PRO A 483 10.96 29.22 -16.72
N VAL A 484 11.26 28.81 -15.49
CA VAL A 484 12.64 28.59 -15.01
C VAL A 484 13.08 27.15 -15.23
N VAL A 485 12.15 26.21 -15.12
CA VAL A 485 12.42 24.77 -15.22
C VAL A 485 11.35 24.08 -16.06
N THR A 486 11.79 23.08 -16.84
CA THR A 486 10.91 22.13 -17.51
C THR A 486 11.13 20.76 -16.89
N VAL A 487 10.06 20.10 -16.50
CA VAL A 487 10.11 18.77 -15.87
C VAL A 487 9.29 17.80 -16.69
N ALA A 488 9.93 16.69 -17.08
CA ALA A 488 9.31 15.53 -17.68
C ALA A 488 9.67 14.27 -16.89
N GLY A 489 8.86 13.23 -17.01
CA GLY A 489 9.15 11.93 -16.40
C GLY A 489 8.61 11.72 -14.98
N GLU A 490 9.17 10.73 -14.31
CA GLU A 490 8.85 10.29 -12.94
C GLU A 490 9.37 11.25 -11.87
N ALA A 491 10.19 12.23 -12.23
CA ALA A 491 10.69 13.24 -11.31
C ALA A 491 9.59 14.15 -10.73
N SER A 492 8.38 14.12 -11.31
CA SER A 492 7.23 14.97 -10.95
C SER A 492 7.00 15.04 -9.45
N TRP A 493 7.02 13.88 -8.77
CA TRP A 493 7.05 13.81 -7.32
C TRP A 493 8.45 13.40 -6.85
N PRO A 494 9.11 14.18 -5.99
CA PRO A 494 8.57 15.22 -5.11
C PRO A 494 8.74 16.68 -5.63
N LEU A 495 9.11 16.88 -6.90
CA LEU A 495 9.50 18.20 -7.41
C LEU A 495 8.37 19.24 -7.37
N THR A 496 7.12 18.85 -7.55
CA THR A 496 5.94 19.74 -7.46
C THR A 496 5.87 20.53 -6.15
N TRP A 497 6.29 19.95 -5.02
CA TRP A 497 6.36 20.69 -3.76
C TRP A 497 7.52 21.69 -3.76
N TYR A 498 8.70 21.27 -4.18
CA TYR A 498 9.89 22.13 -4.17
C TYR A 498 9.82 23.25 -5.21
N PHE A 499 9.09 23.03 -6.31
CA PHE A 499 8.87 24.00 -7.38
C PHE A 499 7.51 24.72 -7.28
N ARG A 500 6.80 24.62 -6.15
CA ARG A 500 5.47 25.23 -5.97
C ARG A 500 5.41 26.74 -6.23
N ASP A 501 6.53 27.44 -6.00
CA ASP A 501 6.69 28.89 -6.22
C ASP A 501 7.59 29.20 -7.43
N THR A 502 7.98 28.19 -8.20
CA THR A 502 8.86 28.30 -9.37
C THR A 502 8.04 28.12 -10.65
N PRO A 503 8.02 29.09 -11.57
CA PRO A 503 7.41 28.91 -12.89
C PRO A 503 7.98 27.67 -13.58
N THR A 504 7.16 26.64 -13.72
CA THR A 504 7.57 25.30 -14.16
C THR A 504 6.71 24.83 -15.31
N LYS A 505 7.34 24.39 -16.40
CA LYS A 505 6.67 23.65 -17.47
C LYS A 505 6.61 22.18 -17.08
N TRP A 506 5.44 21.72 -16.65
CA TRP A 506 5.15 20.30 -16.44
C TRP A 506 4.72 19.69 -17.77
N VAL A 507 5.55 18.81 -18.32
CA VAL A 507 5.34 18.25 -19.66
C VAL A 507 5.52 16.74 -19.64
N THR A 508 4.91 16.06 -20.59
CA THR A 508 5.13 14.62 -20.78
C THR A 508 6.49 14.35 -21.41
N ARG A 509 6.96 15.24 -22.30
CA ARG A 509 8.29 15.27 -22.91
C ARG A 509 8.84 16.69 -22.99
N ILE A 510 10.16 16.78 -22.99
CA ILE A 510 10.91 17.98 -23.31
C ILE A 510 11.12 18.06 -24.84
N ASP A 511 10.21 18.72 -25.55
CA ASP A 511 10.27 18.92 -27.01
C ASP A 511 11.26 20.01 -27.44
N ASP A 512 11.58 20.92 -26.53
CA ASP A 512 12.48 22.03 -26.75
C ASP A 512 13.26 22.41 -25.49
N ALA A 513 14.51 22.86 -25.66
CA ALA A 513 15.30 23.42 -24.58
C ALA A 513 15.03 24.93 -24.50
N THR A 514 13.98 25.29 -23.76
CA THR A 514 13.60 26.70 -23.57
C THR A 514 13.99 27.25 -22.20
N THR A 515 14.04 26.38 -21.18
CA THR A 515 14.27 26.80 -19.80
C THR A 515 15.71 26.58 -19.34
N PRO A 516 16.23 27.36 -18.38
CA PRO A 516 17.59 27.18 -17.88
C PRO A 516 17.90 25.84 -17.26
N ILE A 517 16.87 25.17 -16.72
CA ILE A 517 16.99 23.84 -16.16
C ILE A 517 15.96 22.94 -16.83
N LEU A 518 16.41 21.74 -17.19
CA LEU A 518 15.58 20.67 -17.70
C LEU A 518 15.75 19.46 -16.78
N VAL A 519 14.65 18.80 -16.43
CA VAL A 519 14.66 17.59 -15.62
C VAL A 519 13.95 16.48 -16.40
N SER A 520 14.64 15.38 -16.63
CA SER A 520 14.08 14.17 -17.24
C SER A 520 14.41 12.94 -16.41
N ASP A 521 13.75 11.82 -16.70
CA ASP A 521 14.20 10.51 -16.22
C ASP A 521 15.65 10.26 -16.67
N TRP A 522 16.42 9.52 -15.84
CA TRP A 522 17.80 9.19 -16.16
C TRP A 522 17.86 8.24 -17.36
N ASP A 523 18.66 8.62 -18.35
CA ASP A 523 18.90 7.83 -19.55
C ASP A 523 20.34 7.29 -19.54
N PRO A 524 20.54 5.98 -19.35
CA PRO A 524 21.87 5.38 -19.37
C PRO A 524 22.57 5.45 -20.74
N GLN A 525 21.83 5.67 -21.84
CA GLN A 525 22.39 5.80 -23.20
C GLN A 525 22.82 7.25 -23.53
N GLY A 526 22.37 8.22 -22.72
CA GLY A 526 22.75 9.63 -22.80
C GLY A 526 22.27 10.34 -24.07
N GLY A 527 21.12 9.96 -24.65
CA GLY A 527 20.62 10.54 -25.91
C GLY A 527 20.34 12.03 -25.80
N LEU A 528 19.60 12.44 -24.76
CA LEU A 528 19.32 13.86 -24.46
C LEU A 528 20.57 14.61 -24.00
N GLU A 529 21.45 13.93 -23.25
CA GLU A 529 22.72 14.49 -22.79
C GLU A 529 23.63 14.87 -23.96
N LYS A 530 23.78 14.00 -24.96
CA LYS A 530 24.60 14.27 -26.15
C LYS A 530 24.09 15.47 -26.94
N GLN A 531 22.78 15.61 -27.10
CA GLN A 531 22.18 16.74 -27.83
C GLN A 531 22.35 18.07 -27.10
N LEU A 532 22.19 18.04 -25.78
CA LEU A 532 22.27 19.24 -24.96
C LEU A 532 23.70 19.60 -24.54
N ALA A 533 24.68 18.72 -24.78
CA ALA A 533 26.05 18.87 -24.31
C ALA A 533 26.71 20.20 -24.72
N ALA A 534 26.28 20.83 -25.82
CA ALA A 534 26.81 22.13 -26.22
C ALA A 534 26.42 23.25 -25.23
N GLN A 535 25.17 23.24 -24.73
CA GLN A 535 24.58 24.34 -23.96
C GLN A 535 24.33 24.00 -22.49
N TYR A 536 24.24 22.72 -22.13
CA TYR A 536 23.93 22.25 -20.79
C TYR A 536 25.00 21.29 -20.28
N THR A 537 25.12 21.26 -18.95
CA THR A 537 25.81 20.23 -18.20
C THR A 537 24.75 19.29 -17.64
N ALA A 538 24.86 18.00 -17.95
CA ALA A 538 23.99 16.96 -17.38
C ALA A 538 24.53 16.50 -16.03
N LYS A 539 23.65 16.37 -15.05
CA LYS A 539 23.95 15.78 -13.75
C LYS A 539 22.91 14.72 -13.43
N ARG A 540 23.37 13.48 -13.23
CA ARG A 540 22.53 12.41 -12.67
C ARG A 540 22.24 12.74 -11.19
N VAL A 541 20.97 12.74 -10.84
CA VAL A 541 20.48 13.00 -9.48
C VAL A 541 19.58 11.85 -9.08
N PRO A 542 19.99 11.01 -8.12
CA PRO A 542 19.11 10.02 -7.52
C PRO A 542 18.00 10.75 -6.77
N ILE A 543 16.77 10.77 -7.27
CA ILE A 543 15.69 11.56 -6.65
C ILE A 543 15.03 10.77 -5.51
N ARG A 544 14.85 9.45 -5.69
CA ARG A 544 14.20 8.56 -4.72
C ARG A 544 15.07 7.34 -4.50
N ALA A 545 15.28 6.93 -3.25
CA ALA A 545 15.95 5.69 -2.90
C ALA A 545 14.96 4.72 -2.27
N TRP A 546 15.13 3.41 -2.48
CA TRP A 546 14.32 2.36 -1.87
C TRP A 546 15.19 1.25 -1.28
N TRP A 547 14.64 0.51 -0.33
CA TRP A 547 15.32 -0.58 0.37
C TRP A 547 14.52 -1.87 0.33
N PHE A 548 15.23 -3.00 0.30
CA PHE A 548 14.57 -4.30 0.26
C PHE A 548 14.07 -4.72 1.64
N ALA A 549 12.78 -4.49 1.88
CA ALA A 549 11.94 -5.41 2.65
C ALA A 549 10.96 -6.20 1.75
N GLU A 550 11.03 -6.04 0.42
CA GLU A 550 9.96 -6.44 -0.52
C GLU A 550 10.33 -7.53 -1.55
N LYS A 551 11.43 -8.29 -1.38
CA LYS A 551 11.53 -9.59 -2.08
C LYS A 551 10.73 -10.64 -1.29
N TYR A 552 9.45 -10.80 -1.64
CA TYR A 552 8.55 -11.83 -1.07
C TYR A 552 8.98 -13.27 -1.44
N LYS A 553 9.75 -13.43 -2.53
CA LYS A 553 10.42 -14.69 -2.86
C LYS A 553 11.90 -14.55 -2.48
N PRO A 554 12.45 -15.43 -1.62
CA PRO A 554 13.89 -15.46 -1.39
C PRO A 554 14.56 -15.64 -2.74
N ASP A 555 15.37 -14.66 -3.12
CA ASP A 555 16.37 -14.85 -4.15
C ASP A 555 17.36 -15.88 -3.58
N PRO A 556 17.54 -17.06 -4.20
CA PRO A 556 18.49 -18.05 -3.68
C PRO A 556 19.92 -17.51 -3.58
N ASN A 557 20.22 -16.42 -4.31
CA ASN A 557 21.50 -15.74 -4.35
C ASN A 557 21.44 -14.31 -3.76
N GLY A 558 20.29 -13.85 -3.25
CA GLY A 558 20.15 -12.54 -2.61
C GLY A 558 20.44 -12.60 -1.11
N PRO A 559 20.71 -11.47 -0.44
CA PRO A 559 20.97 -11.48 1.00
C PRO A 559 19.82 -12.16 1.73
N ALA A 560 20.18 -13.17 2.53
CA ALA A 560 19.28 -14.00 3.30
C ALA A 560 18.37 -13.16 4.21
N ARG A 561 17.30 -13.76 4.73
CA ARG A 561 16.58 -13.21 5.91
C ARG A 561 17.61 -12.70 6.92
N PRO A 562 17.38 -11.54 7.56
CA PRO A 562 18.39 -10.92 8.41
C PRO A 562 18.88 -11.92 9.45
N THR A 563 20.20 -12.08 9.55
CA THR A 563 20.82 -12.85 10.62
C THR A 563 20.61 -12.15 11.96
N LEU A 564 20.87 -12.85 13.07
CA LEU A 564 20.84 -12.19 14.38
C LEU A 564 21.84 -11.01 14.44
N THR A 565 23.00 -11.14 13.78
CA THR A 565 23.99 -10.07 13.68
C THR A 565 23.44 -8.86 12.92
N ASP A 566 22.70 -9.10 11.83
CA ASP A 566 22.05 -8.03 11.07
C ASP A 566 20.97 -7.33 11.91
N LEU A 567 20.17 -8.08 12.67
CA LEU A 567 19.18 -7.52 13.58
C LEU A 567 19.83 -6.72 14.73
N LEU A 568 20.96 -7.17 15.25
CA LEU A 568 21.71 -6.43 16.26
C LEU A 568 22.28 -5.13 15.68
N ARG A 569 22.86 -5.17 14.48
CA ARG A 569 23.34 -3.98 13.77
C ARG A 569 22.21 -3.02 13.44
N TRP A 570 21.05 -3.55 13.04
CA TRP A 570 19.84 -2.77 12.85
C TRP A 570 19.41 -2.09 14.16
N TRP A 571 19.25 -2.82 15.25
CA TRP A 571 18.80 -2.25 16.53
C TRP A 571 19.76 -1.22 17.13
N LEU A 572 21.07 -1.41 16.94
CA LEU A 572 22.08 -0.52 17.51
C LEU A 572 22.41 0.66 16.60
N PHE A 573 22.36 0.46 15.27
CA PHE A 573 22.93 1.41 14.31
C PHE A 573 22.01 1.76 13.13
N HIS A 574 20.84 1.10 12.98
CA HIS A 574 19.98 1.20 11.78
C HIS A 574 20.75 0.86 10.48
N GLU A 575 21.69 -0.07 10.57
CA GLU A 575 22.41 -0.57 9.40
C GLU A 575 21.55 -1.60 8.66
N ILE A 576 21.34 -1.36 7.37
CA ILE A 576 20.60 -2.28 6.50
C ILE A 576 21.46 -3.46 6.09
N TRP A 577 20.83 -4.61 5.89
CA TRP A 577 21.44 -5.86 5.46
C TRP A 577 21.21 -6.15 3.97
N SER A 578 20.66 -5.20 3.21
CA SER A 578 20.34 -5.34 1.79
C SER A 578 20.81 -4.14 0.96
N PRO A 579 21.05 -4.30 -0.36
CA PRO A 579 21.40 -3.18 -1.24
C PRO A 579 20.31 -2.12 -1.30
N ILE A 580 20.70 -0.87 -1.54
CA ILE A 580 19.78 0.25 -1.82
C ILE A 580 19.68 0.45 -3.32
N GLY A 581 18.46 0.57 -3.85
CA GLY A 581 18.22 1.03 -5.21
C GLY A 581 17.75 2.47 -5.24
N SER A 582 17.75 3.07 -6.43
CA SER A 582 17.26 4.44 -6.62
C SER A 582 16.62 4.67 -7.97
N GLN A 583 15.68 5.61 -7.97
CA GLN A 583 15.12 6.20 -9.17
C GLN A 583 15.80 7.51 -9.40
N ASP A 584 16.37 7.62 -10.58
CA ASP A 584 17.29 8.68 -10.92
C ASP A 584 16.69 9.55 -12.02
N SER A 585 17.09 10.81 -12.00
CA SER A 585 16.73 11.80 -13.00
C SER A 585 17.97 12.53 -13.45
N THR A 586 17.95 13.07 -14.66
CA THR A 586 19.01 13.91 -15.17
C THR A 586 18.58 15.37 -15.07
N PHE A 587 19.36 16.16 -14.36
CA PHE A 587 19.25 17.61 -14.33
C PHE A 587 20.21 18.18 -15.36
N PHE A 588 19.66 18.77 -16.42
CA PHE A 588 20.45 19.55 -17.37
C PHE A 588 20.45 20.99 -16.88
N VAL A 589 21.62 21.51 -16.56
CA VAL A 589 21.83 22.88 -16.11
C VAL A 589 22.57 23.65 -17.19
N ARG A 590 22.03 24.77 -17.65
CA ARG A 590 22.71 25.60 -18.65
C ARG A 590 24.12 25.99 -18.21
N LYS A 591 25.08 25.90 -19.13
CA LYS A 591 26.50 26.19 -18.86
C LYS A 591 26.76 27.66 -18.57
N ASP A 592 25.98 28.56 -19.15
CA ASP A 592 26.09 30.00 -18.92
C ASP A 592 25.46 30.46 -17.60
N LEU A 593 24.77 29.57 -16.87
CA LEU A 593 24.10 29.90 -15.61
C LEU A 593 25.01 30.57 -14.58
N ALA A 594 26.29 30.20 -14.51
CA ALA A 594 27.23 30.77 -13.53
C ALA A 594 27.81 32.14 -13.95
N SER A 595 27.94 32.41 -15.26
CA SER A 595 28.68 33.56 -15.81
C SER A 595 27.81 34.64 -16.46
N SER A 596 26.53 34.35 -16.74
CA SER A 596 25.64 35.25 -17.47
C SER A 596 24.92 36.28 -16.58
N GLY A 597 24.52 37.41 -17.18
CA GLY A 597 23.47 38.30 -16.69
C GLY A 597 22.06 37.68 -16.85
N PRO A 598 21.02 38.47 -17.16
CA PRO A 598 19.69 37.93 -17.45
C PRO A 598 19.72 36.84 -18.53
N LEU A 599 19.00 35.74 -18.32
CA LEU A 599 18.96 34.58 -19.23
C LEU A 599 17.81 34.72 -20.23
N THR A 600 18.11 34.60 -21.53
CA THR A 600 17.12 34.47 -22.60
C THR A 600 16.84 33.01 -22.93
N PRO A 601 15.62 32.62 -23.35
CA PRO A 601 15.31 31.25 -23.78
C PRO A 601 16.20 30.80 -24.97
N LEU A 602 16.67 29.54 -24.94
CA LEU A 602 17.54 28.99 -25.99
C LEU A 602 16.78 28.47 -27.22
N ASN A 603 15.46 28.22 -27.11
CA ASN A 603 14.58 27.73 -28.17
C ASN A 603 15.22 26.64 -29.06
N VAL A 604 15.95 25.69 -28.46
CA VAL A 604 16.61 24.61 -29.21
C VAL A 604 15.60 23.48 -29.43
N PRO A 605 15.23 23.16 -30.67
CA PRO A 605 14.38 22.01 -30.94
C PRO A 605 15.14 20.73 -30.61
N LEU A 606 14.46 19.78 -29.99
CA LEU A 606 15.04 18.58 -29.46
C LEU A 606 14.48 17.35 -30.19
N GLN A 607 15.37 16.46 -30.65
CA GLN A 607 14.99 15.25 -31.40
C GLN A 607 15.25 14.02 -30.52
N ASN A 608 14.28 13.13 -30.29
CA ASN A 608 14.45 11.95 -29.40
C ASN A 608 14.77 12.30 -27.92
N THR A 609 13.87 13.00 -27.23
CA THR A 609 14.22 13.75 -26.00
C THR A 609 13.40 13.48 -24.75
N SER A 610 12.91 12.27 -24.56
CA SER A 610 12.81 11.77 -23.20
C SER A 610 12.85 10.25 -23.18
N ALA A 611 13.28 9.69 -22.05
CA ALA A 611 13.05 8.29 -21.73
C ALA A 611 11.54 7.92 -21.66
N ARG A 612 10.61 8.86 -21.94
CA ARG A 612 9.15 8.66 -22.00
C ARG A 612 8.47 9.08 -23.31
N ASP A 613 9.12 9.82 -24.19
CA ASP A 613 8.70 10.10 -25.55
C ASP A 613 9.80 9.61 -26.47
N TYR A 614 9.83 8.31 -26.51
CA TYR A 614 10.06 7.65 -27.75
C TYR A 614 8.76 7.61 -28.57
N ALA A 615 8.16 8.78 -28.79
CA ALA A 615 7.25 8.92 -29.91
C ALA A 615 8.12 8.76 -31.16
N GLY A 616 8.22 7.53 -31.66
CA GLY A 616 8.63 7.27 -33.03
C GLY A 616 7.77 8.09 -33.96
N GLY A 617 8.23 9.31 -34.27
CA GLY A 617 7.48 10.30 -35.02
C GLY A 617 6.04 10.54 -34.54
N SER A 618 5.33 11.38 -35.27
CA SER A 618 3.89 11.18 -35.42
C SER A 618 3.68 9.86 -36.15
N ALA A 619 2.91 8.93 -35.58
CA ALA A 619 2.55 7.71 -36.31
C ALA A 619 1.87 8.11 -37.63
N ALA A 620 2.39 7.62 -38.74
CA ALA A 620 1.80 7.83 -40.05
C ALA A 620 0.37 7.29 -40.04
N VAL A 621 -0.56 8.06 -40.61
CA VAL A 621 -1.90 7.56 -40.83
C VAL A 621 -1.84 6.69 -42.08
N VAL A 622 -1.91 5.37 -41.89
CA VAL A 622 -1.99 4.40 -42.97
C VAL A 622 -3.40 3.83 -42.93
N PRO A 623 -4.27 4.16 -43.91
CA PRO A 623 -5.62 3.60 -43.97
C PRO A 623 -5.58 2.08 -43.94
N ALA A 624 -6.40 1.46 -43.09
CA ALA A 624 -6.53 0.02 -43.07
C ALA A 624 -7.19 -0.45 -44.38
N ALA A 625 -6.61 -1.46 -45.03
CA ALA A 625 -7.21 -2.12 -46.18
C ALA A 625 -8.57 -2.74 -45.81
N ARG A 626 -8.73 -3.15 -44.55
CA ARG A 626 -10.01 -3.61 -44.01
C ARG A 626 -10.07 -3.41 -42.49
N ALA A 627 -11.26 -3.10 -41.96
CA ALA A 627 -11.53 -3.12 -40.53
C ALA A 627 -12.91 -3.75 -40.25
N PHE A 628 -12.97 -4.72 -39.35
CA PHE A 628 -14.22 -5.43 -38.99
C PHE A 628 -14.27 -5.79 -37.50
N GLY A 629 -15.43 -6.27 -37.05
CA GLY A 629 -15.71 -6.50 -35.64
C GLY A 629 -16.48 -5.35 -35.01
N GLU A 630 -17.28 -5.69 -34.00
CA GLU A 630 -18.04 -4.76 -33.17
C GLU A 630 -18.18 -5.32 -31.74
N PRO A 631 -18.49 -4.48 -30.74
CA PRO A 631 -18.68 -4.95 -29.37
C PRO A 631 -19.83 -5.95 -29.25
N GLY A 632 -19.60 -7.11 -28.65
CA GLY A 632 -20.66 -8.09 -28.40
C GLY A 632 -20.16 -9.51 -28.20
N SER A 633 -21.08 -10.48 -28.24
CA SER A 633 -20.83 -11.90 -28.02
C SER A 633 -21.30 -12.80 -29.18
N GLY A 634 -21.92 -12.23 -30.22
CA GLY A 634 -22.29 -12.93 -31.45
C GLY A 634 -21.09 -13.28 -32.33
N ASN A 635 -21.30 -14.08 -33.38
CA ASN A 635 -20.24 -14.41 -34.34
C ASN A 635 -19.75 -13.15 -35.05
N GLY A 636 -18.43 -12.93 -35.11
CA GLY A 636 -17.85 -11.71 -35.65
C GLY A 636 -17.88 -10.50 -34.72
N GLN A 637 -18.48 -10.62 -33.52
CA GLN A 637 -18.42 -9.60 -32.47
C GLN A 637 -17.36 -9.96 -31.43
N PHE A 638 -16.80 -8.97 -30.74
CA PHE A 638 -15.69 -9.15 -29.80
C PHE A 638 -15.92 -8.48 -28.45
N ASN A 639 -15.31 -9.05 -27.41
CA ASN A 639 -15.18 -8.46 -26.09
C ASN A 639 -13.71 -8.54 -25.64
N GLU A 640 -13.01 -7.40 -25.73
CA GLU A 640 -11.57 -7.30 -25.52
C GLU A 640 -10.74 -8.30 -26.34
N PRO A 641 -10.74 -8.23 -27.69
CA PRO A 641 -9.91 -9.11 -28.50
C PRO A 641 -8.41 -8.85 -28.23
N ARG A 642 -7.61 -9.91 -28.04
CA ARG A 642 -6.17 -9.81 -27.73
C ARG A 642 -5.32 -10.51 -28.79
N GLY A 643 -4.67 -11.63 -28.45
CA GLY A 643 -3.73 -12.32 -29.32
C GLY A 643 -4.34 -12.75 -30.65
N LEU A 644 -3.49 -12.70 -31.66
CA LEU A 644 -3.80 -13.03 -33.05
C LEU A 644 -2.82 -14.10 -33.55
N ALA A 645 -3.28 -15.00 -34.41
CA ALA A 645 -2.43 -15.90 -35.17
C ALA A 645 -2.99 -16.14 -36.56
N SER A 646 -2.13 -16.46 -37.51
CA SER A 646 -2.52 -16.77 -38.89
C SER A 646 -2.01 -18.14 -39.30
N ASP A 647 -2.81 -18.88 -40.06
CA ASP A 647 -2.39 -20.15 -40.66
C ASP A 647 -1.75 -19.95 -42.05
N SER A 648 -1.24 -21.04 -42.63
CA SER A 648 -0.61 -21.04 -43.96
C SER A 648 -1.55 -20.66 -45.12
N ARG A 649 -2.86 -20.66 -44.89
CA ARG A 649 -3.90 -20.27 -45.86
C ARG A 649 -4.33 -18.82 -45.69
N GLY A 650 -3.81 -18.12 -44.68
CA GLY A 650 -4.15 -16.74 -44.34
C GLY A 650 -5.47 -16.61 -43.55
N ASN A 651 -5.97 -17.68 -42.94
CA ASN A 651 -7.06 -17.57 -41.97
C ASN A 651 -6.54 -16.94 -40.68
N LEU A 652 -7.34 -16.09 -40.04
CA LEU A 652 -7.00 -15.39 -38.81
C LEU A 652 -7.74 -15.97 -37.61
N TYR A 653 -6.99 -16.29 -36.56
CA TYR A 653 -7.49 -16.75 -35.28
C TYR A 653 -7.34 -15.64 -34.25
N VAL A 654 -8.41 -15.39 -33.51
CA VAL A 654 -8.54 -14.23 -32.62
C VAL A 654 -8.95 -14.71 -31.24
N ALA A 655 -8.14 -14.38 -30.23
CA ALA A 655 -8.51 -14.59 -28.85
C ALA A 655 -9.54 -13.53 -28.41
N ASP A 656 -10.81 -13.94 -28.35
CA ASP A 656 -11.94 -13.11 -27.92
C ASP A 656 -12.07 -13.22 -26.39
N THR A 657 -11.15 -12.53 -25.70
CA THR A 657 -10.74 -12.83 -24.33
C THR A 657 -11.90 -12.82 -23.34
N LYS A 658 -12.70 -11.77 -23.27
CA LYS A 658 -13.78 -11.70 -22.26
C LYS A 658 -14.99 -12.54 -22.62
N ASN A 659 -15.10 -12.99 -23.88
CA ASN A 659 -16.09 -13.99 -24.30
C ASN A 659 -15.59 -15.43 -24.15
N GLY A 660 -14.37 -15.67 -23.66
CA GLY A 660 -13.87 -17.01 -23.35
C GLY A 660 -13.83 -17.95 -24.56
N ARG A 661 -13.48 -17.44 -25.75
CA ARG A 661 -13.45 -18.22 -27.00
C ARG A 661 -12.35 -17.75 -27.96
N ILE A 662 -12.03 -18.58 -28.93
CA ILE A 662 -11.25 -18.22 -30.12
C ILE A 662 -12.18 -18.15 -31.32
N GLN A 663 -12.09 -17.10 -32.13
CA GLN A 663 -12.82 -16.99 -33.40
C GLN A 663 -11.86 -17.09 -34.58
N MET A 664 -12.27 -17.84 -35.60
CA MET A 664 -11.54 -18.02 -36.85
C MET A 664 -12.24 -17.26 -37.99
N PHE A 665 -11.47 -16.52 -38.76
CA PHE A 665 -11.92 -15.77 -39.93
C PHE A 665 -11.15 -16.21 -41.16
N ASP A 666 -11.83 -16.23 -42.31
CA ASP A 666 -11.17 -16.48 -43.58
C ASP A 666 -10.30 -15.28 -44.01
N PRO A 667 -9.49 -15.38 -45.08
CA PRO A 667 -8.71 -14.26 -45.56
C PRO A 667 -9.56 -13.02 -45.91
N ASN A 668 -10.84 -13.20 -46.22
CA ASN A 668 -11.81 -12.14 -46.53
C ASN A 668 -12.46 -11.52 -45.27
N GLY A 669 -12.09 -11.97 -44.07
CA GLY A 669 -12.58 -11.46 -42.80
C GLY A 669 -13.99 -11.95 -42.47
N GLN A 670 -14.47 -12.97 -43.18
CA GLN A 670 -15.74 -13.61 -42.88
C GLN A 670 -15.55 -14.61 -41.73
N PHE A 671 -16.48 -14.61 -40.80
CA PHE A 671 -16.48 -15.56 -39.70
C PHE A 671 -16.63 -16.99 -40.25
N VAL A 672 -15.73 -17.88 -39.85
CA VAL A 672 -15.75 -19.29 -40.24
C VAL A 672 -16.30 -20.15 -39.11
N ARG A 673 -15.72 -20.00 -37.90
CA ARG A 673 -16.11 -20.79 -36.72
C ARG A 673 -15.59 -20.16 -35.43
N ALA A 674 -16.12 -20.63 -34.30
CA ALA A 674 -15.60 -20.34 -32.98
C ALA A 674 -15.35 -21.64 -32.20
N MET A 675 -14.41 -21.60 -31.26
CA MET A 675 -14.09 -22.70 -30.35
C MET A 675 -13.87 -22.16 -28.95
N GLY A 676 -14.25 -22.93 -27.93
CA GLY A 676 -14.27 -22.47 -26.56
C GLY A 676 -15.59 -21.81 -26.16
N SER A 677 -15.86 -21.80 -24.86
CA SER A 677 -16.91 -21.01 -24.22
C SER A 677 -16.45 -20.58 -22.82
N PRO A 678 -17.02 -19.54 -22.20
CA PRO A 678 -16.59 -19.06 -20.89
C PRO A 678 -16.64 -20.16 -19.82
N GLY A 679 -15.53 -20.36 -19.11
CA GLY A 679 -15.48 -21.22 -17.93
C GLY A 679 -14.16 -21.97 -17.78
N SER A 680 -14.20 -23.08 -17.04
CA SER A 680 -12.99 -23.77 -16.57
C SER A 680 -12.99 -25.28 -16.83
N VAL A 681 -14.09 -25.86 -17.31
CA VAL A 681 -14.10 -27.29 -17.69
C VAL A 681 -13.46 -27.52 -19.06
N ASP A 682 -13.38 -28.77 -19.47
CA ASP A 682 -12.85 -29.15 -20.78
C ASP A 682 -13.65 -28.50 -21.92
N GLY A 683 -12.93 -27.94 -22.89
CA GLY A 683 -13.54 -27.15 -23.96
C GLY A 683 -13.98 -25.74 -23.57
N GLN A 684 -13.82 -25.31 -22.31
CA GLN A 684 -14.07 -23.94 -21.87
C GLN A 684 -12.77 -23.14 -21.67
N LEU A 685 -12.84 -21.83 -21.79
CA LEU A 685 -11.70 -20.91 -21.65
C LEU A 685 -12.04 -19.75 -20.69
N LYS A 686 -11.03 -19.24 -19.99
CA LYS A 686 -11.15 -18.14 -19.05
C LYS A 686 -10.09 -17.07 -19.35
N GLU A 687 -10.55 -16.04 -20.05
CA GLU A 687 -9.73 -14.95 -20.58
C GLU A 687 -8.52 -15.45 -21.38
N PRO A 688 -8.75 -16.21 -22.47
CA PRO A 688 -7.66 -16.60 -23.35
C PRO A 688 -6.98 -15.36 -23.92
N CYS A 689 -5.64 -15.27 -23.81
CA CYS A 689 -4.89 -14.08 -24.27
C CYS A 689 -4.08 -14.35 -25.53
N GLY A 690 -3.42 -15.50 -25.64
CA GLY A 690 -2.56 -15.86 -26.77
C GLY A 690 -3.11 -17.04 -27.55
N VAL A 691 -2.87 -17.06 -28.86
CA VAL A 691 -3.26 -18.15 -29.75
C VAL A 691 -2.12 -18.43 -30.73
N ALA A 692 -1.92 -19.70 -31.09
CA ALA A 692 -1.03 -20.16 -32.14
C ALA A 692 -1.72 -21.30 -32.91
N VAL A 693 -1.34 -21.51 -34.16
CA VAL A 693 -1.92 -22.55 -35.02
C VAL A 693 -0.81 -23.37 -35.65
N ASP A 694 -0.90 -24.69 -35.53
CA ASP A 694 0.05 -25.64 -36.10
C ASP A 694 -0.31 -26.00 -37.55
N ALA A 695 0.62 -26.61 -38.27
CA ALA A 695 0.48 -26.96 -39.69
C ALA A 695 -0.64 -27.98 -39.96
N ASP A 696 -1.00 -28.80 -38.99
CA ASP A 696 -2.13 -29.74 -39.04
C ASP A 696 -3.49 -29.07 -38.74
N GLY A 697 -3.48 -27.77 -38.40
CA GLY A 697 -4.64 -26.98 -38.03
C GLY A 697 -5.00 -27.05 -36.54
N THR A 698 -4.16 -27.66 -35.70
CA THR A 698 -4.32 -27.64 -34.24
C THR A 698 -4.19 -26.21 -33.71
N VAL A 699 -5.18 -25.75 -32.93
CA VAL A 699 -5.21 -24.42 -32.32
C VAL A 699 -4.76 -24.54 -30.87
N ILE A 700 -3.70 -23.82 -30.53
CA ILE A 700 -3.08 -23.79 -29.20
C ILE A 700 -3.41 -22.44 -28.57
N VAL A 701 -3.89 -22.46 -27.33
CA VAL A 701 -4.43 -21.28 -26.66
C VAL A 701 -3.82 -21.12 -25.27
N ALA A 702 -3.28 -19.93 -24.98
CA ALA A 702 -2.92 -19.55 -23.62
C ALA A 702 -4.20 -19.21 -22.85
N ASP A 703 -4.71 -20.17 -22.09
CA ASP A 703 -5.92 -20.06 -21.28
C ASP A 703 -5.57 -19.44 -19.91
N THR A 704 -5.36 -18.13 -19.93
CA THR A 704 -4.60 -17.37 -18.94
C THR A 704 -5.09 -17.59 -17.51
N TRP A 705 -6.39 -17.44 -17.23
CA TRP A 705 -6.91 -17.56 -15.86
C TRP A 705 -7.39 -18.96 -15.48
N ASN A 706 -7.29 -19.93 -16.40
CA ASN A 706 -7.30 -21.34 -16.04
C ASN A 706 -5.88 -21.90 -15.85
N HIS A 707 -4.85 -21.06 -16.01
CA HIS A 707 -3.45 -21.41 -15.76
C HIS A 707 -2.98 -22.64 -16.56
N ARG A 708 -3.43 -22.73 -17.82
CA ARG A 708 -3.16 -23.87 -18.71
C ARG A 708 -2.96 -23.42 -20.15
N VAL A 709 -2.45 -24.32 -20.97
CA VAL A 709 -2.47 -24.16 -22.43
C VAL A 709 -3.50 -25.14 -23.00
N ALA A 710 -4.55 -24.65 -23.64
CA ALA A 710 -5.60 -25.46 -24.23
C ALA A 710 -5.29 -25.79 -25.70
N ARG A 711 -5.75 -26.95 -26.16
CA ARG A 711 -5.61 -27.41 -27.55
C ARG A 711 -6.97 -27.78 -28.13
N PHE A 712 -7.19 -27.38 -29.37
CA PHE A 712 -8.38 -27.71 -30.16
C PHE A 712 -7.98 -28.20 -31.55
N LYS A 713 -8.78 -29.08 -32.15
CA LYS A 713 -8.62 -29.43 -33.57
C LYS A 713 -9.06 -28.26 -34.44
N ALA A 714 -8.69 -28.33 -35.73
CA ALA A 714 -9.15 -27.39 -36.75
C ALA A 714 -10.69 -27.27 -36.84
N ASP A 715 -11.43 -28.34 -36.51
CA ASP A 715 -12.89 -28.34 -36.50
C ASP A 715 -13.51 -27.63 -35.27
N GLY A 716 -12.70 -27.32 -34.24
CA GLY A 716 -13.11 -26.70 -32.98
C GLY A 716 -13.34 -27.69 -31.84
N SER A 717 -13.18 -29.00 -32.07
CA SER A 717 -13.29 -30.02 -31.02
C SER A 717 -12.11 -29.96 -30.04
N TRP A 718 -12.38 -30.24 -28.77
CA TRP A 718 -11.39 -30.25 -27.70
C TRP A 718 -10.37 -31.38 -27.90
N LEU A 719 -9.07 -31.04 -27.83
CA LEU A 719 -7.98 -32.03 -27.85
C LEU A 719 -7.39 -32.30 -26.47
N GLY A 720 -7.54 -31.37 -25.54
CA GLY A 720 -6.98 -31.46 -24.20
C GLY A 720 -6.12 -30.27 -23.83
N VAL A 721 -5.33 -30.43 -22.77
CA VAL A 721 -4.49 -29.37 -22.22
C VAL A 721 -3.01 -29.77 -22.25
N LEU A 722 -2.17 -28.75 -22.25
CA LEU A 722 -0.77 -28.80 -21.91
C LEU A 722 -0.61 -28.16 -20.54
N VAL A 723 0.04 -28.88 -19.64
CA VAL A 723 0.34 -28.46 -18.26
C VAL A 723 1.83 -28.58 -18.02
N ASP A 724 2.40 -27.62 -17.30
CA ASP A 724 3.76 -27.73 -16.77
C ASP A 724 3.71 -28.54 -15.47
N ASP A 725 4.27 -29.75 -15.49
CA ASP A 725 4.28 -30.69 -14.36
C ASP A 725 5.31 -30.31 -13.26
N VAL A 726 6.19 -29.34 -13.53
CA VAL A 726 7.22 -28.88 -12.58
C VAL A 726 6.70 -27.79 -11.64
N ARG A 727 6.13 -26.70 -12.18
CA ARG A 727 5.65 -25.56 -11.38
C ARG A 727 4.21 -25.15 -11.69
N GLY A 728 3.58 -25.77 -12.69
CA GLY A 728 2.36 -25.26 -13.29
C GLY A 728 2.60 -23.94 -14.03
N PHE A 729 1.64 -23.55 -14.87
CA PHE A 729 1.60 -22.18 -15.37
C PHE A 729 0.96 -21.27 -14.33
N PHE A 730 1.31 -19.99 -14.34
CA PHE A 730 0.62 -18.96 -13.58
C PHE A 730 0.33 -17.78 -14.49
N GLY A 731 -0.77 -17.86 -15.21
CA GLY A 731 -1.21 -16.79 -16.10
C GLY A 731 -0.40 -16.76 -17.39
N PRO A 732 -0.37 -17.86 -18.17
CA PRO A 732 0.31 -17.85 -19.46
C PRO A 732 -0.40 -16.88 -20.40
N ARG A 733 0.35 -16.03 -21.13
CA ARG A 733 -0.25 -14.99 -21.99
C ARG A 733 0.05 -15.15 -23.47
N ALA A 734 1.21 -15.67 -23.84
CA ALA A 734 1.54 -15.97 -25.23
C ALA A 734 1.94 -17.43 -25.41
N VAL A 735 1.62 -17.93 -26.60
CA VAL A 735 2.06 -19.21 -27.14
C VAL A 735 2.66 -18.94 -28.52
N LEU A 736 3.76 -19.61 -28.84
CA LEU A 736 4.47 -19.46 -30.10
C LEU A 736 4.96 -20.83 -30.57
N LEU A 737 4.67 -21.19 -31.81
CA LEU A 737 5.27 -22.34 -32.46
C LEU A 737 6.46 -21.88 -33.31
N SER A 738 7.64 -22.45 -33.07
CA SER A 738 8.83 -22.19 -33.89
C SER A 738 9.79 -23.37 -33.85
N HIS A 739 10.33 -23.75 -35.00
CA HIS A 739 11.34 -24.82 -35.14
C HIS A 739 10.94 -26.15 -34.47
N GLY A 740 9.66 -26.52 -34.55
CA GLY A 740 9.14 -27.77 -33.97
C GLY A 740 8.93 -27.75 -32.45
N PHE A 741 9.06 -26.58 -31.81
CA PHE A 741 8.80 -26.38 -30.38
C PHE A 741 7.65 -25.42 -30.14
N LEU A 742 6.94 -25.65 -29.04
CA LEU A 742 5.98 -24.72 -28.46
C LEU A 742 6.64 -23.94 -27.33
N TYR A 743 6.66 -22.62 -27.45
CA TYR A 743 7.09 -21.69 -26.42
C TYR A 743 5.88 -21.06 -25.75
N VAL A 744 5.89 -21.02 -24.42
CA VAL A 744 4.81 -20.45 -23.61
C VAL A 744 5.38 -19.35 -22.72
N ALA A 745 4.90 -18.12 -22.87
CA ALA A 745 5.21 -17.04 -21.94
C ALA A 745 4.37 -17.23 -20.66
N ASP A 746 5.00 -17.80 -19.64
CA ASP A 746 4.41 -18.06 -18.33
C ASP A 746 4.55 -16.79 -17.47
N THR A 747 3.74 -15.79 -17.81
CA THR A 747 3.92 -14.40 -17.38
C THR A 747 3.98 -14.22 -15.87
N GLY A 748 3.09 -14.85 -15.11
CA GLY A 748 3.08 -14.72 -13.66
C GLY A 748 4.25 -15.44 -12.98
N ASN A 749 4.88 -16.40 -13.64
CA ASN A 749 6.11 -17.04 -13.18
C ASN A 749 7.38 -16.41 -13.76
N LYS A 750 7.26 -15.39 -14.63
CA LYS A 750 8.38 -14.60 -15.16
C LYS A 750 9.39 -15.43 -15.95
N ARG A 751 8.88 -16.28 -16.84
CA ARG A 751 9.70 -17.20 -17.65
C ARG A 751 9.05 -17.54 -19.00
N VAL A 752 9.82 -18.14 -19.89
CA VAL A 752 9.36 -18.81 -21.10
C VAL A 752 9.61 -20.31 -20.93
N VAL A 753 8.59 -21.13 -21.20
CA VAL A 753 8.67 -22.59 -21.11
C VAL A 753 8.60 -23.19 -22.51
N ARG A 754 9.50 -24.13 -22.81
CA ARG A 754 9.62 -24.81 -24.10
C ARG A 754 9.13 -26.25 -24.02
N PHE A 755 8.28 -26.64 -24.96
CA PHE A 755 7.74 -28.00 -25.12
C PHE A 755 8.08 -28.54 -26.51
N ASP A 756 8.27 -29.84 -26.61
CA ASP A 756 8.38 -30.53 -27.91
C ASP A 756 7.00 -30.74 -28.56
N LYS A 757 7.01 -31.26 -29.79
CA LYS A 757 5.81 -31.58 -30.59
C LYS A 757 4.84 -32.54 -29.90
N ASP A 758 5.33 -33.39 -28.99
CA ASP A 758 4.52 -34.37 -28.27
C ASP A 758 3.91 -33.75 -27.00
N GLY A 759 4.20 -32.47 -26.75
CA GLY A 759 3.70 -31.74 -25.60
C GLY A 759 4.50 -32.03 -24.32
N LYS A 760 5.67 -32.65 -24.43
CA LYS A 760 6.54 -32.87 -23.28
C LYS A 760 7.41 -31.64 -23.07
N ARG A 761 7.50 -31.24 -21.81
CA ARG A 761 8.35 -30.12 -21.39
C ARG A 761 9.82 -30.45 -21.64
N VAL A 762 10.54 -29.53 -22.28
CA VAL A 762 11.96 -29.67 -22.61
C VAL A 762 12.83 -28.80 -21.70
N SER A 763 12.54 -27.50 -21.63
CA SER A 763 13.31 -26.53 -20.84
C SER A 763 12.48 -25.30 -20.50
N ASP A 764 13.00 -24.44 -19.62
CA ASP A 764 12.51 -23.09 -19.41
C ASP A 764 13.69 -22.14 -19.13
N TRP A 765 13.47 -20.86 -19.38
CA TRP A 765 14.41 -19.81 -19.01
C TRP A 765 13.66 -18.56 -18.58
N GLY A 766 14.34 -17.70 -17.84
CA GLY A 766 13.72 -16.52 -17.25
C GLY A 766 13.62 -16.61 -15.74
N THR A 767 13.89 -15.49 -15.08
CA THR A 767 13.64 -15.29 -13.64
C THR A 767 13.09 -13.89 -13.41
N PRO A 768 12.39 -13.63 -12.29
CA PRO A 768 11.91 -12.28 -11.99
C PRO A 768 13.06 -11.26 -11.89
N GLY A 769 12.99 -10.14 -12.62
CA GLY A 769 13.95 -9.04 -12.50
C GLY A 769 14.14 -8.23 -13.78
N SER A 770 15.11 -7.31 -13.77
CA SER A 770 15.41 -6.37 -14.86
C SER A 770 16.75 -6.62 -15.55
N GLY A 771 17.53 -7.62 -15.11
CA GLY A 771 18.79 -8.00 -15.77
C GLY A 771 18.57 -8.79 -17.07
N PRO A 772 19.63 -9.03 -17.86
CA PRO A 772 19.59 -9.91 -19.03
C PRO A 772 19.05 -11.30 -18.70
N GLY A 773 18.08 -11.79 -19.47
CA GLY A 773 17.42 -13.07 -19.22
C GLY A 773 16.48 -13.07 -18.00
N GLN A 774 16.20 -11.92 -17.40
CA GLN A 774 15.19 -11.74 -16.36
C GLN A 774 13.97 -11.01 -16.92
N PHE A 775 12.78 -11.28 -16.36
CA PHE A 775 11.53 -10.69 -16.83
C PHE A 775 10.73 -10.06 -15.68
N VAL A 776 10.05 -8.95 -15.97
CA VAL A 776 9.03 -8.37 -15.08
C VAL A 776 7.63 -8.71 -15.58
N GLU A 777 7.35 -8.62 -16.88
CA GLU A 777 6.07 -9.05 -17.46
C GLU A 777 6.30 -9.53 -18.90
N PRO A 778 6.65 -10.82 -19.12
CA PRO A 778 6.80 -11.35 -20.48
C PRO A 778 5.40 -11.66 -21.04
N VAL A 779 4.95 -10.91 -22.05
CA VAL A 779 3.56 -10.99 -22.54
C VAL A 779 3.46 -11.50 -23.98
N GLY A 780 4.27 -10.99 -24.89
CA GLY A 780 4.29 -11.36 -26.31
C GLY A 780 5.52 -12.18 -26.69
N LEU A 781 5.35 -13.10 -27.65
CA LEU A 781 6.42 -13.93 -28.21
C LEU A 781 6.38 -13.86 -29.74
N ALA A 782 7.55 -13.78 -30.36
CA ALA A 782 7.73 -13.96 -31.80
C ALA A 782 9.05 -14.69 -32.08
N ALA A 783 9.20 -15.27 -33.27
CA ALA A 783 10.47 -15.85 -33.69
C ALA A 783 10.86 -15.39 -35.09
N ASP A 784 12.17 -15.28 -35.31
CA ASP A 784 12.72 -15.03 -36.65
C ASP A 784 12.97 -16.34 -37.42
N ALA A 785 13.36 -16.22 -38.69
CA ALA A 785 13.63 -17.36 -39.57
C ALA A 785 14.82 -18.23 -39.11
N THR A 786 15.69 -17.73 -38.24
CA THR A 786 16.81 -18.49 -37.67
C THR A 786 16.45 -19.23 -36.38
N GLY A 787 15.25 -18.98 -35.86
CA GLY A 787 14.73 -19.62 -34.66
C GLY A 787 15.01 -18.86 -33.37
N ASN A 788 15.52 -17.62 -33.44
CA ASN A 788 15.65 -16.80 -32.24
C ASN A 788 14.27 -16.40 -31.74
N VAL A 789 14.08 -16.48 -30.43
CA VAL A 789 12.83 -16.15 -29.75
C VAL A 789 12.93 -14.74 -29.16
N TYR A 790 12.01 -13.87 -29.57
CA TYR A 790 11.86 -12.52 -29.09
C TYR A 790 10.77 -12.51 -28.03
N VAL A 791 11.06 -11.89 -26.89
CA VAL A 791 10.17 -11.84 -25.73
C VAL A 791 9.88 -10.39 -25.39
N ALA A 792 8.62 -9.99 -25.48
CA ALA A 792 8.14 -8.69 -25.06
C ALA A 792 8.04 -8.63 -23.53
N ASP A 793 9.07 -8.08 -22.89
CA ASP A 793 9.18 -7.90 -21.44
C ASP A 793 8.61 -6.52 -21.05
N THR A 794 7.28 -6.43 -21.10
CA THR A 794 6.53 -5.16 -21.03
C THR A 794 6.84 -4.38 -19.75
N GLY A 795 6.99 -5.09 -18.62
CA GLY A 795 7.27 -4.46 -17.34
C GLY A 795 8.68 -3.85 -17.24
N ASN A 796 9.60 -4.25 -18.12
CA ASN A 796 10.92 -3.62 -18.28
C ASN A 796 10.99 -2.76 -19.56
N HIS A 797 9.88 -2.55 -20.26
CA HIS A 797 9.79 -1.69 -21.43
C HIS A 797 10.77 -2.06 -22.55
N ARG A 798 11.00 -3.37 -22.77
CA ARG A 798 12.01 -3.87 -23.72
C ARG A 798 11.58 -5.17 -24.41
N ILE A 799 12.24 -5.48 -25.52
CA ILE A 799 12.25 -6.81 -26.12
C ILE A 799 13.61 -7.45 -25.84
N GLN A 800 13.58 -8.68 -25.34
CA GLN A 800 14.77 -9.52 -25.19
C GLN A 800 14.79 -10.61 -26.24
N VAL A 801 15.97 -10.90 -26.77
CA VAL A 801 16.19 -11.87 -27.85
C VAL A 801 17.02 -13.02 -27.33
N PHE A 802 16.54 -14.24 -27.59
CA PHE A 802 17.16 -15.48 -27.17
C PHE A 802 17.38 -16.39 -28.37
N ASP A 803 18.35 -17.28 -28.33
CA ASP A 803 18.40 -18.38 -29.30
C ASP A 803 17.28 -19.40 -29.04
N PHE A 804 17.16 -20.40 -29.92
CA PHE A 804 16.15 -21.46 -29.80
C PHE A 804 16.32 -22.32 -28.52
N GLU A 805 17.47 -22.25 -27.85
CA GLU A 805 17.75 -22.94 -26.58
C GLU A 805 17.40 -22.11 -25.35
N GLY A 806 17.09 -20.83 -25.52
CA GLY A 806 16.76 -19.90 -24.43
C GLY A 806 17.97 -19.16 -23.87
N LYS A 807 19.11 -19.16 -24.57
CA LYS A 807 20.28 -18.35 -24.18
C LYS A 807 20.06 -16.91 -24.61
N PHE A 808 20.25 -15.98 -23.67
CA PHE A 808 20.16 -14.55 -23.95
C PHE A 808 21.21 -14.14 -24.99
N LEU A 809 20.76 -13.42 -26.03
CA LEU A 809 21.61 -12.89 -27.08
C LEU A 809 21.79 -11.37 -26.90
N ARG A 810 20.69 -10.64 -26.77
CA ARG A 810 20.66 -9.17 -26.65
C ARG A 810 19.28 -8.67 -26.26
N GLU A 811 19.18 -7.37 -26.03
CA GLU A 811 17.91 -6.67 -25.76
C GLU A 811 17.91 -5.29 -26.39
N PHE A 812 16.72 -4.74 -26.58
CA PHE A 812 16.54 -3.36 -27.00
C PHE A 812 15.25 -2.79 -26.39
N PRO A 813 15.24 -1.49 -26.04
CA PRO A 813 14.07 -0.85 -25.48
C PRO A 813 12.92 -0.80 -26.50
N VAL A 814 11.69 -0.91 -26.01
CA VAL A 814 10.49 -0.67 -26.82
C VAL A 814 9.82 0.60 -26.36
N PHE A 815 9.69 1.46 -27.34
CA PHE A 815 9.36 2.84 -27.22
C PHE A 815 7.83 3.05 -27.23
N GLY A 816 7.27 3.48 -26.09
CA GLY A 816 5.82 3.71 -25.92
C GLY A 816 5.11 2.76 -24.94
N TRP A 817 5.76 1.68 -24.52
CA TRP A 817 5.27 0.87 -23.40
C TRP A 817 5.47 1.65 -22.10
N LYS A 818 4.43 2.30 -21.58
CA LYS A 818 4.50 3.11 -20.35
C LYS A 818 3.90 2.39 -19.14
N ASP A 819 2.96 1.48 -19.37
CA ASP A 819 2.24 0.75 -18.33
C ASP A 819 2.32 -0.77 -18.52
N PHE A 820 2.52 -1.50 -17.43
CA PHE A 820 2.58 -2.97 -17.43
C PHE A 820 1.23 -3.66 -17.72
N TYR A 821 0.12 -2.91 -17.71
CA TYR A 821 -1.23 -3.41 -18.01
C TYR A 821 -1.64 -3.31 -19.48
N THR A 822 -0.76 -2.83 -20.36
CA THR A 822 -1.08 -2.62 -21.78
C THR A 822 -1.10 -3.92 -22.57
N GLU A 823 -0.37 -4.93 -22.10
CA GLU A 823 -0.29 -6.29 -22.67
C GLU A 823 0.09 -6.32 -24.16
N PRO A 824 1.10 -5.56 -24.61
CA PRO A 824 1.47 -5.47 -26.01
C PRO A 824 2.03 -6.80 -26.53
N TYR A 825 1.68 -7.11 -27.78
CA TYR A 825 2.20 -8.27 -28.50
C TYR A 825 3.21 -7.81 -29.56
N ILE A 826 3.99 -8.78 -30.00
CA ILE A 826 4.99 -8.61 -31.04
C ILE A 826 4.79 -9.64 -32.15
N ALA A 827 5.14 -9.29 -33.37
CA ALA A 827 5.18 -10.18 -34.52
C ALA A 827 6.43 -9.87 -35.36
N ILE A 828 6.94 -10.86 -36.07
CA ILE A 828 8.09 -10.69 -36.98
C ILE A 828 7.62 -10.97 -38.40
N GLY A 829 7.88 -10.01 -39.29
CA GLY A 829 7.59 -10.12 -40.72
C GLY A 829 8.64 -10.98 -41.46
N PRO A 830 8.35 -11.38 -42.70
CA PRO A 830 9.21 -12.26 -43.50
C PRO A 830 10.59 -11.66 -43.82
N THR A 831 10.72 -10.33 -43.77
CA THR A 831 11.98 -9.59 -43.97
C THR A 831 12.77 -9.35 -42.68
N GLY A 832 12.30 -9.84 -41.54
CA GLY A 832 12.91 -9.63 -40.22
C GLY A 832 12.43 -8.37 -39.49
N SER A 833 11.52 -7.59 -40.07
CA SER A 833 10.87 -6.45 -39.40
C SER A 833 10.08 -6.90 -38.18
N ILE A 834 10.30 -6.25 -37.05
CA ILE A 834 9.68 -6.56 -35.76
C ILE A 834 8.57 -5.54 -35.49
N PHE A 835 7.33 -6.00 -35.50
CA PHE A 835 6.16 -5.19 -35.20
C PHE A 835 5.79 -5.33 -33.73
N ALA A 836 5.64 -4.21 -33.04
CA ALA A 836 5.22 -4.14 -31.64
C ALA A 836 4.04 -3.20 -31.48
N THR A 837 2.96 -3.66 -30.85
CA THR A 837 1.83 -2.78 -30.54
C THR A 837 2.17 -1.84 -29.41
N ASP A 838 1.71 -0.60 -29.50
CA ASP A 838 1.83 0.42 -28.46
C ASP A 838 0.44 0.85 -28.04
N SER A 839 -0.09 0.16 -27.02
CA SER A 839 -1.45 0.39 -26.54
C SER A 839 -1.61 1.73 -25.82
N THR A 840 -0.52 2.36 -25.38
CA THR A 840 -0.58 3.64 -24.67
C THR A 840 -0.81 4.77 -25.66
N GLU A 841 -0.07 4.76 -26.77
CA GLU A 841 -0.10 5.82 -27.78
C GLU A 841 -1.02 5.49 -28.96
N GLY A 842 -1.67 4.32 -28.96
CA GLY A 842 -2.62 3.96 -30.01
C GLY A 842 -1.97 3.79 -31.38
N ARG A 843 -0.90 3.00 -31.46
CA ARG A 843 -0.14 2.79 -32.71
C ARG A 843 0.55 1.43 -32.75
N VAL A 844 1.18 1.14 -33.88
CA VAL A 844 2.13 0.01 -34.02
C VAL A 844 3.47 0.55 -34.46
N ASN A 845 4.54 -0.02 -33.91
CA ASN A 845 5.92 0.35 -34.16
C ASN A 845 6.64 -0.79 -34.90
N GLU A 846 7.43 -0.46 -35.90
CA GLU A 846 8.31 -1.37 -36.62
C GLU A 846 9.77 -1.12 -36.24
N TYR A 847 10.45 -2.16 -35.78
CA TYR A 847 11.87 -2.17 -35.50
C TYR A 847 12.60 -3.10 -36.49
N ASP A 848 13.86 -2.80 -36.80
CA ASP A 848 14.72 -3.79 -37.42
C ASP A 848 15.20 -4.84 -36.42
N THR A 849 15.95 -5.82 -36.94
CA THR A 849 16.54 -6.84 -36.09
C THR A 849 17.48 -6.23 -35.07
N ALA A 850 18.23 -5.15 -35.33
CA ALA A 850 19.09 -4.52 -34.32
C ALA A 850 18.31 -3.83 -33.17
N GLY A 851 17.01 -3.60 -33.34
CA GLY A 851 16.17 -2.88 -32.39
C GLY A 851 16.04 -1.38 -32.68
N THR A 852 16.43 -0.95 -33.89
CA THR A 852 16.24 0.42 -34.36
C THR A 852 14.82 0.58 -34.87
N LEU A 853 14.11 1.60 -34.38
CA LEU A 853 12.77 1.93 -34.85
C LEU A 853 12.84 2.58 -36.25
N HIS A 854 12.09 2.04 -37.21
CA HIS A 854 11.99 2.59 -38.57
C HIS A 854 10.69 3.33 -38.81
N HIS A 855 9.55 2.68 -38.54
CA HIS A 855 8.24 3.21 -38.86
C HIS A 855 7.27 3.08 -37.67
N SER A 856 6.37 4.03 -37.53
CA SER A 856 5.24 3.97 -36.61
C SER A 856 3.98 4.35 -37.36
N TRP A 857 2.90 3.58 -37.22
CA TRP A 857 1.66 3.85 -37.95
C TRP A 857 0.39 3.57 -37.14
N ARG A 858 -0.73 4.11 -37.63
CA ARG A 858 -2.09 3.95 -37.09
C ARG A 858 -3.13 4.03 -38.21
N PRO A 859 -4.35 3.48 -38.04
CA PRO A 859 -5.43 3.62 -39.01
C PRO A 859 -5.90 5.07 -39.17
N ASP A 860 -6.64 5.32 -40.24
CA ASP A 860 -7.48 6.52 -40.40
C ASP A 860 -8.66 6.45 -39.42
N GLY A 861 -8.40 6.88 -38.18
CA GLY A 861 -9.26 6.69 -37.00
C GLY A 861 -8.46 6.65 -35.69
N VAL A 862 -9.12 6.30 -34.59
CA VAL A 862 -8.47 6.18 -33.27
C VAL A 862 -8.31 4.71 -32.90
N PHE A 863 -7.08 4.23 -32.96
CA PHE A 863 -6.66 3.14 -32.09
C PHE A 863 -6.76 3.62 -30.64
N LYS A 864 -7.53 2.91 -29.83
CA LYS A 864 -7.67 3.20 -28.41
C LYS A 864 -6.76 2.34 -27.57
N ARG A 865 -6.69 1.05 -27.88
CA ARG A 865 -5.85 0.10 -27.15
C ARG A 865 -5.44 -1.07 -28.04
N PRO A 866 -4.59 -0.83 -29.06
CA PRO A 866 -4.07 -1.89 -29.92
C PRO A 866 -3.23 -2.87 -29.08
N THR A 867 -3.48 -4.16 -29.21
CA THR A 867 -2.90 -5.20 -28.33
C THR A 867 -2.26 -6.31 -29.14
N GLY A 868 -3.03 -7.12 -29.87
CA GLY A 868 -2.51 -8.21 -30.69
C GLY A 868 -1.99 -7.71 -32.03
N VAL A 869 -0.91 -8.33 -32.52
CA VAL A 869 -0.41 -8.12 -33.88
C VAL A 869 0.05 -9.46 -34.46
N THR A 870 -0.18 -9.68 -35.75
CA THR A 870 0.37 -10.82 -36.51
C THR A 870 0.65 -10.40 -37.94
N VAL A 871 1.61 -11.07 -38.58
CA VAL A 871 1.90 -10.95 -40.01
C VAL A 871 1.61 -12.30 -40.65
N ASP A 872 0.77 -12.33 -41.66
CA ASP A 872 0.41 -13.57 -42.33
C ASP A 872 1.28 -13.85 -43.57
N PRO A 873 1.27 -15.09 -44.09
CA PRO A 873 2.07 -15.46 -45.27
C PRO A 873 1.68 -14.74 -46.56
N LEU A 874 0.51 -14.08 -46.60
CA LEU A 874 0.06 -13.28 -47.73
C LEU A 874 0.60 -11.84 -47.68
N GLY A 875 1.47 -11.54 -46.71
CA GLY A 875 2.04 -10.22 -46.52
C GLY A 875 1.01 -9.23 -45.99
N ARG A 876 0.12 -9.66 -45.08
CA ARG A 876 -0.83 -8.76 -44.41
C ARG A 876 -0.50 -8.64 -42.93
N VAL A 877 -0.63 -7.43 -42.40
CA VAL A 877 -0.49 -7.15 -40.97
C VAL A 877 -1.87 -7.00 -40.37
N ALA A 878 -2.20 -7.83 -39.38
CA ALA A 878 -3.46 -7.76 -38.64
C ALA A 878 -3.21 -7.27 -37.21
N VAL A 879 -4.04 -6.34 -36.73
CA VAL A 879 -3.95 -5.77 -35.38
C VAL A 879 -5.31 -5.81 -34.71
N SER A 880 -5.36 -6.23 -33.44
CA SER A 880 -6.57 -6.18 -32.62
C SER A 880 -6.54 -4.95 -31.73
N ASP A 881 -7.68 -4.29 -31.59
CA ASP A 881 -7.86 -3.21 -30.63
C ASP A 881 -8.88 -3.62 -29.57
N ARG A 882 -8.36 -3.72 -28.34
CA ARG A 882 -9.09 -4.21 -27.17
C ARG A 882 -10.29 -3.33 -26.82
N GLU A 883 -10.17 -2.02 -26.97
CA GLU A 883 -11.20 -1.07 -26.50
C GLU A 883 -12.19 -0.68 -27.59
N THR A 884 -11.78 -0.65 -28.85
CA THR A 884 -12.72 -0.47 -29.95
C THR A 884 -13.46 -1.76 -30.33
N HIS A 885 -12.99 -2.92 -29.87
CA HIS A 885 -13.55 -4.24 -30.20
C HIS A 885 -13.46 -4.56 -31.71
N ARG A 886 -12.38 -4.11 -32.37
CA ARG A 886 -12.18 -4.25 -33.82
C ARG A 886 -10.85 -4.91 -34.16
N LEU A 887 -10.81 -5.47 -35.36
CA LEU A 887 -9.62 -5.95 -36.04
C LEU A 887 -9.36 -5.10 -37.27
N TYR A 888 -8.11 -4.79 -37.51
CA TYR A 888 -7.65 -3.98 -38.63
C TYR A 888 -6.60 -4.73 -39.44
N TYR A 889 -6.63 -4.56 -40.76
CA TYR A 889 -5.72 -5.19 -41.71
C TYR A 889 -5.04 -4.16 -42.60
N TRP A 890 -3.77 -4.40 -42.88
CA TRP A 890 -2.97 -3.68 -43.87
C TRP A 890 -2.24 -4.65 -44.78
N ASN A 891 -1.91 -4.20 -45.99
CA ASN A 891 -0.83 -4.84 -46.74
C ASN A 891 0.50 -4.43 -46.11
N LEU A 892 1.40 -5.40 -45.93
CA LEU A 892 2.73 -5.18 -45.36
C LEU A 892 3.51 -4.11 -46.13
N ALA A 893 3.43 -4.13 -47.46
CA ALA A 893 4.09 -3.12 -48.29
C ALA A 893 3.59 -1.69 -48.06
N ASP A 894 2.35 -1.50 -47.57
CA ASP A 894 1.79 -0.16 -47.34
C ASP A 894 2.23 0.42 -45.99
N VAL A 895 2.51 -0.43 -44.99
CA VAL A 895 2.98 0.00 -43.66
C VAL A 895 4.51 0.14 -43.59
N LEU A 896 5.22 -0.47 -44.53
CA LEU A 896 6.68 -0.38 -44.69
C LEU A 896 7.13 0.75 -45.64
N ARG A 897 6.17 1.47 -46.26
CA ARG A 897 6.43 2.66 -47.08
C ARG A 897 6.33 3.91 -46.23
#